data_AF-A0A533ZFD6-F1
#
_entry.id   AF-A0A533ZFD6-F1
#
_cell.length_a   1.000
_cell.length_b   1.000
_cell.length_c   1.000
_cell.angle_alpha   90.00
_cell.angle_beta   90.00
_cell.angle_gamma   90.00
#
_symmetry.space_group_name_H-M   'P 1'
#
loop_
_entity.id
_entity.type
_entity.pdbx_description
1 polymer ?
#
loop_
_entity_poly.entity_id
_entity_poly.type
_entity_poly.pdbx_seq_one_letter_code
_entity_poly.pdbx_strand_id
1 'polypeptide(L)'
;TSAPSSITVDNAIPIISSVASSSIGSSSGTISWTTDEPSDTQVEYGTSVTYGQMSALNSAMVTSHATSLTGLTASTLYHYRVRSKDGSGNLAVSGDFSFTTLAAPDTTPPTVSITAPANGGTVSGTVTVSASSSDNVGVAGVQFKLDGANLGAEDTTAPYSVSWNTTAASNSVHTLTAVARDAAGNTAPSTAVNITVSNSTPDITPPTVPTGLSATAASPLQINLTWIGSTDNVGVTGYKIYRGGNQIGTSASTTYSDIGLLAATTYSYTVAAFDAAGHTSAQSVSASASTLGSISLPGLTDALVDAPPATGLLVYNSFVPSLTPGTSYVDPVFGATVRRVSSDQAADSTYARNMWWSADGTRYLHNSRIIEVATGRVTHTGIPMGNSANGNTNMGFDPVDPNVLYYYLDNTLRKITLQSGGTWTDTVYWTFPGALGDLGGTLNWLDASGRYMVVRYGPEPSVHVYDRQNMAAGPYANPVRGDNTIDTGGYVGITPDGQYLVGYIDQGAGAAGLLDRSGVSWKINHSTRTVAAAPNYFWSLCGDHGSFLSASDGHNYMITFNCYDAPEVWRVDITNNASGLTAAQQKALPNNRRLLTLTWSDTGHMSTVAKGALRDWTFLSTEDSSDLINGPVSPDFSGHYRSRTSAEPSCGIRFIYYHGRPCREGYSR
;
A
#
# COMPACT_ATOMS: atom_id res chain seq x y z
N THR A 1 -50.90 -116.56 21.09
CA THR A 1 -49.52 -116.71 21.58
C THR A 1 -48.61 -116.10 20.54
N SER A 2 -47.84 -115.10 20.95
CA SER A 2 -46.96 -114.28 20.12
C SER A 2 -45.96 -115.14 19.33
N ALA A 3 -45.92 -114.95 18.01
CA ALA A 3 -44.85 -115.47 17.19
C ALA A 3 -43.51 -114.84 17.65
N PRO A 4 -42.41 -115.60 17.67
CA PRO A 4 -41.10 -115.05 18.01
C PRO A 4 -40.70 -114.04 16.94
N SER A 5 -40.58 -112.76 17.30
CA SER A 5 -39.89 -111.77 16.49
C SER A 5 -38.42 -112.20 16.40
N SER A 6 -38.01 -112.70 15.23
CA SER A 6 -36.60 -112.92 14.95
C SER A 6 -35.91 -111.56 14.94
N ILE A 7 -35.13 -111.27 15.97
CA ILE A 7 -34.18 -110.16 15.96
C ILE A 7 -33.05 -110.59 15.02
N THR A 8 -33.10 -110.14 13.77
CA THR A 8 -31.93 -110.15 12.90
C THR A 8 -30.96 -109.13 13.47
N VAL A 9 -29.90 -109.59 14.13
CA VAL A 9 -28.78 -108.73 14.52
C VAL A 9 -28.04 -108.36 13.25
N ASP A 10 -28.01 -107.07 12.94
CA ASP A 10 -27.24 -106.54 11.84
C ASP A 10 -25.75 -106.49 12.20
N ASN A 11 -24.96 -107.25 11.45
CA ASN A 11 -23.51 -107.36 11.61
C ASN A 11 -22.76 -106.80 10.39
N ALA A 12 -23.45 -106.16 9.43
CA ALA A 12 -22.80 -105.52 8.30
C ALA A 12 -22.21 -104.17 8.72
N ILE A 13 -21.05 -103.80 8.16
CA ILE A 13 -20.51 -102.44 8.30
C ILE A 13 -21.01 -101.58 7.14
N PRO A 14 -21.23 -100.26 7.34
CA PRO A 14 -21.56 -99.36 6.23
C PRO A 14 -20.50 -99.38 5.12
N ILE A 15 -20.92 -99.45 3.85
CA ILE A 15 -20.00 -99.35 2.71
C ILE A 15 -19.80 -97.87 2.35
N ILE A 16 -18.62 -97.35 2.69
CA ILE A 16 -18.24 -95.97 2.37
C ILE A 16 -17.86 -95.84 0.89
N SER A 17 -18.40 -94.81 0.23
CA SER A 17 -18.13 -94.47 -1.18
C SER A 17 -18.05 -92.95 -1.39
N SER A 18 -17.55 -92.53 -2.56
CA SER A 18 -17.55 -91.12 -3.01
C SER A 18 -16.87 -90.12 -2.05
N VAL A 19 -15.81 -90.54 -1.37
CA VAL A 19 -15.05 -89.67 -0.46
C VAL A 19 -14.33 -88.58 -1.26
N ALA A 20 -14.60 -87.32 -0.93
CA ALA A 20 -14.04 -86.17 -1.63
C ALA A 20 -13.81 -84.99 -0.68
N SER A 21 -12.87 -84.12 -1.07
CA SER A 21 -12.61 -82.83 -0.44
C SER A 21 -13.02 -81.69 -1.37
N SER A 22 -13.70 -80.68 -0.86
CA SER A 22 -14.21 -79.52 -1.62
C SER A 22 -14.15 -78.24 -0.80
N SER A 23 -14.42 -77.08 -1.42
CA SER A 23 -14.45 -75.77 -0.73
C SER A 23 -13.18 -75.48 0.09
N ILE A 24 -12.01 -75.80 -0.48
CA ILE A 24 -10.73 -75.66 0.19
C ILE A 24 -10.33 -74.19 0.26
N GLY A 25 -10.25 -73.65 1.48
CA GLY A 25 -9.74 -72.31 1.78
C GLY A 25 -8.31 -72.35 2.30
N SER A 26 -7.80 -71.21 2.74
CA SER A 26 -6.50 -71.11 3.39
C SER A 26 -6.48 -71.67 4.82
N SER A 27 -7.65 -71.81 5.45
CA SER A 27 -7.79 -72.34 6.81
C SER A 27 -8.96 -73.30 6.99
N SER A 28 -9.53 -73.81 5.89
CA SER A 28 -10.72 -74.68 5.90
C SER A 28 -10.79 -75.64 4.72
N GLY A 29 -11.66 -76.65 4.84
CA GLY A 29 -12.04 -77.55 3.75
C GLY A 29 -13.25 -78.41 4.14
N THR A 30 -14.07 -78.80 3.17
CA THR A 30 -15.25 -79.65 3.40
C THR A 30 -15.00 -81.07 2.90
N ILE A 31 -15.15 -82.05 3.77
CA ILE A 31 -15.06 -83.47 3.45
C ILE A 31 -16.45 -84.06 3.30
N SER A 32 -16.72 -84.74 2.19
CA SER A 32 -18.02 -85.36 1.90
C SER A 32 -17.87 -86.81 1.45
N TRP A 33 -18.84 -87.66 1.78
CA TRP A 33 -18.90 -89.06 1.36
C TRP A 33 -20.34 -89.60 1.43
N THR A 34 -20.55 -90.80 0.92
CA THR A 34 -21.83 -91.53 0.99
C THR A 34 -21.66 -92.91 1.60
N THR A 35 -22.73 -93.44 2.19
CA THR A 35 -22.85 -94.81 2.68
C THR A 35 -24.08 -95.49 2.07
N ASP A 36 -24.07 -96.82 1.96
CA ASP A 36 -25.20 -97.61 1.44
C ASP A 36 -26.33 -97.77 2.46
N GLU A 37 -26.08 -97.43 3.72
CA GLU A 37 -27.06 -97.43 4.82
C GLU A 37 -26.88 -96.24 5.79
N PRO A 38 -27.94 -95.83 6.53
CA PRO A 38 -27.85 -94.69 7.44
C PRO A 38 -26.82 -94.90 8.56
N SER A 39 -25.89 -93.94 8.69
CA SER A 39 -24.79 -93.99 9.67
C SER A 39 -24.42 -92.60 10.20
N ASP A 40 -23.64 -92.54 11.29
CA ASP A 40 -23.10 -91.31 11.83
C ASP A 40 -21.97 -90.71 10.96
N THR A 41 -21.60 -89.46 11.25
CA THR A 41 -20.65 -88.67 10.46
C THR A 41 -19.46 -88.22 11.32
N GLN A 42 -18.25 -88.65 11.00
CA GLN A 42 -17.02 -88.17 11.64
C GLN A 42 -15.80 -88.25 10.71
N VAL A 43 -14.85 -87.33 10.87
CA VAL A 43 -13.60 -87.26 10.09
C VAL A 43 -12.40 -87.25 11.04
N GLU A 44 -11.43 -88.12 10.80
CA GLU A 44 -10.07 -88.02 11.36
C GLU A 44 -9.19 -87.28 10.36
N TYR A 45 -8.43 -86.28 10.80
CA TYR A 45 -7.58 -85.48 9.92
C TYR A 45 -6.30 -84.98 10.61
N GLY A 46 -5.29 -84.61 9.82
CA GLY A 46 -4.11 -83.87 10.27
C GLY A 46 -2.99 -83.88 9.23
N THR A 47 -1.81 -83.35 9.58
CA THR A 47 -0.72 -83.12 8.61
C THR A 47 0.10 -84.36 8.25
N SER A 48 -0.31 -85.53 8.73
CA SER A 48 0.26 -86.82 8.36
C SER A 48 -0.81 -87.90 8.43
N VAL A 49 -0.52 -89.10 7.91
CA VAL A 49 -1.41 -90.27 7.93
C VAL A 49 -1.75 -90.80 9.33
N THR A 50 -1.17 -90.24 10.40
CA THR A 50 -1.61 -90.52 11.78
C THR A 50 -2.78 -89.64 12.21
N TYR A 51 -3.16 -88.65 11.39
CA TYR A 51 -4.24 -87.69 11.59
C TYR A 51 -4.08 -86.85 12.87
N GLY A 52 -4.37 -87.40 14.05
CA GLY A 52 -4.16 -86.73 15.33
C GLY A 52 -5.22 -85.70 15.72
N GLN A 53 -6.15 -85.34 14.82
CA GLN A 53 -7.35 -84.57 15.12
C GLN A 53 -8.62 -85.33 14.68
N MET A 54 -9.73 -85.05 15.36
CA MET A 54 -11.07 -85.53 15.00
C MET A 54 -12.05 -84.37 14.89
N SER A 55 -12.93 -84.43 13.89
CA SER A 55 -14.12 -83.58 13.86
C SER A 55 -15.05 -83.94 15.02
N ALA A 56 -15.94 -83.00 15.37
CA ALA A 56 -17.08 -83.33 16.22
C ALA A 56 -17.88 -84.48 15.59
N LEU A 57 -18.35 -85.40 16.43
CA LEU A 57 -19.24 -86.48 16.00
C LEU A 57 -20.62 -85.90 15.71
N ASN A 58 -21.14 -86.13 14.52
CA ASN A 58 -22.54 -85.89 14.21
C ASN A 58 -23.27 -87.23 14.17
N SER A 59 -24.09 -87.49 15.20
CA SER A 59 -24.82 -88.73 15.41
C SER A 59 -26.12 -88.86 14.59
N ALA A 60 -26.41 -87.91 13.69
CA ALA A 60 -27.54 -88.03 12.79
C ALA A 60 -27.28 -89.16 11.79
N MET A 61 -28.22 -90.12 11.73
CA MET A 61 -28.14 -91.27 10.82
C MET A 61 -28.57 -90.86 9.42
N VAL A 62 -27.61 -90.75 8.50
CA VAL A 62 -27.81 -90.32 7.11
C VAL A 62 -26.96 -91.17 6.17
N THR A 63 -27.26 -91.13 4.87
CA THR A 63 -26.48 -91.81 3.82
C THR A 63 -25.60 -90.86 3.00
N SER A 64 -25.77 -89.54 3.20
CA SER A 64 -24.98 -88.49 2.57
C SER A 64 -24.39 -87.61 3.65
N HIS A 65 -23.06 -87.57 3.69
CA HIS A 65 -22.29 -87.01 4.79
C HIS A 65 -21.47 -85.81 4.29
N ALA A 66 -21.38 -84.78 5.12
CA ALA A 66 -20.46 -83.66 4.91
C ALA A 66 -19.98 -83.11 6.25
N THR A 67 -18.69 -82.77 6.33
CA THR A 67 -18.06 -82.15 7.51
C THR A 67 -17.11 -81.06 7.06
N SER A 68 -17.31 -79.84 7.58
CA SER A 68 -16.39 -78.73 7.38
C SER A 68 -15.29 -78.75 8.45
N LEU A 69 -14.05 -78.75 8.02
CA LEU A 69 -12.86 -78.57 8.85
C LEU A 69 -12.46 -77.09 8.83
N THR A 70 -12.14 -76.52 9.99
CA THR A 70 -11.75 -75.11 10.15
C THR A 70 -10.51 -74.99 11.05
N GLY A 71 -9.84 -73.84 11.02
CA GLY A 71 -8.63 -73.59 11.82
C GLY A 71 -7.39 -74.33 11.30
N LEU A 72 -7.40 -74.72 10.02
CA LEU A 72 -6.26 -75.37 9.37
C LEU A 72 -5.14 -74.35 9.09
N THR A 73 -3.89 -74.82 9.01
CA THR A 73 -2.76 -73.98 8.62
C THR A 73 -2.74 -73.82 7.10
N ALA A 74 -2.45 -72.62 6.59
CA ALA A 74 -2.37 -72.32 5.16
C ALA A 74 -1.20 -73.04 4.47
N SER A 75 -1.31 -73.25 3.15
CA SER A 75 -0.30 -73.94 2.32
C SER A 75 0.18 -75.28 2.88
N THR A 76 -0.69 -76.00 3.59
CA THR A 76 -0.34 -77.21 4.33
C THR A 76 -1.13 -78.40 3.79
N LEU A 77 -0.42 -79.51 3.52
CA LEU A 77 -1.04 -80.78 3.15
C LEU A 77 -1.69 -81.43 4.39
N TYR A 78 -2.97 -81.76 4.29
CA TYR A 78 -3.71 -82.52 5.28
C TYR A 78 -4.12 -83.87 4.72
N HIS A 79 -3.90 -84.91 5.51
CA HIS A 79 -4.43 -86.25 5.36
C HIS A 79 -5.73 -86.37 6.15
N TYR A 80 -6.70 -87.13 5.64
CA TYR A 80 -7.95 -87.41 6.31
C TYR A 80 -8.52 -88.78 5.95
N ARG A 81 -9.32 -89.34 6.85
CA ARG A 81 -10.19 -90.48 6.59
C ARG A 81 -11.55 -90.28 7.25
N VAL A 82 -12.58 -90.87 6.67
CA VAL A 82 -13.95 -90.73 7.15
C VAL A 82 -14.36 -91.98 7.94
N ARG A 83 -15.21 -91.78 8.93
CA ARG A 83 -15.71 -92.79 9.86
C ARG A 83 -17.23 -92.69 9.91
N SER A 84 -17.90 -93.84 9.77
CA SER A 84 -19.35 -93.93 9.80
C SER A 84 -19.77 -95.20 10.52
N LYS A 85 -20.57 -95.03 11.56
CA LYS A 85 -21.12 -96.11 12.39
C LYS A 85 -22.63 -96.17 12.23
N ASP A 86 -23.15 -97.36 11.93
CA ASP A 86 -24.60 -97.58 11.81
C ASP A 86 -25.32 -97.49 13.18
N GLY A 87 -26.65 -97.66 13.14
CA GLY A 87 -27.49 -97.70 14.36
C GLY A 87 -27.25 -98.92 15.26
N SER A 88 -26.58 -99.95 14.75
CA SER A 88 -26.26 -101.22 15.45
C SER A 88 -24.88 -101.19 16.12
N GLY A 89 -24.06 -100.19 15.80
CA GLY A 89 -22.73 -99.97 16.35
C GLY A 89 -21.56 -100.43 15.45
N ASN A 90 -21.83 -100.92 14.25
CA ASN A 90 -20.82 -101.40 13.31
C ASN A 90 -20.11 -100.19 12.65
N LEU A 91 -18.79 -100.08 12.85
CA LEU A 91 -17.99 -98.94 12.40
C LEU A 91 -17.24 -99.25 11.10
N ALA A 92 -17.51 -98.46 10.07
CA ALA A 92 -16.71 -98.39 8.86
C ALA A 92 -15.70 -97.24 8.90
N VAL A 93 -14.52 -97.46 8.31
CA VAL A 93 -13.46 -96.46 8.18
C VAL A 93 -12.90 -96.51 6.76
N SER A 94 -12.77 -95.35 6.11
CA SER A 94 -12.20 -95.28 4.76
C SER A 94 -10.68 -95.45 4.72
N GLY A 95 -10.12 -95.56 3.52
CA GLY A 95 -8.70 -95.32 3.27
C GLY A 95 -8.30 -93.85 3.49
N ASP A 96 -7.00 -93.57 3.33
CA ASP A 96 -6.43 -92.21 3.43
C ASP A 96 -6.73 -91.39 2.16
N PHE A 97 -7.10 -90.14 2.38
CA PHE A 97 -7.27 -89.12 1.35
C PHE A 97 -6.53 -87.85 1.79
N SER A 98 -6.26 -86.95 0.85
CA SER A 98 -5.53 -85.72 1.19
C SER A 98 -5.99 -84.50 0.39
N PHE A 99 -5.84 -83.32 0.99
CA PHE A 99 -5.97 -82.03 0.31
C PHE A 99 -4.93 -81.04 0.85
N THR A 100 -4.58 -80.03 0.05
CA THR A 100 -3.67 -78.95 0.49
C THR A 100 -4.47 -77.66 0.64
N THR A 101 -4.39 -77.02 1.80
CA THR A 101 -5.01 -75.70 2.00
C THR A 101 -4.38 -74.65 1.09
N LEU A 102 -5.15 -73.63 0.72
CA LEU A 102 -4.64 -72.52 -0.10
C LEU A 102 -3.63 -71.67 0.71
N ALA A 103 -2.84 -70.84 0.01
CA ALA A 103 -2.02 -69.83 0.67
C ALA A 103 -2.89 -68.81 1.41
N ALA A 104 -2.37 -68.23 2.49
CA ALA A 104 -3.04 -67.14 3.18
C ALA A 104 -3.18 -65.93 2.23
N PRO A 105 -4.32 -65.21 2.25
CA PRO A 105 -4.44 -63.95 1.53
C PRO A 105 -3.36 -62.97 1.97
N ASP A 106 -2.77 -62.24 1.02
CA ASP A 106 -1.84 -61.17 1.36
C ASP A 106 -2.61 -59.93 1.84
N THR A 107 -2.23 -59.44 3.02
CA THR A 107 -2.88 -58.30 3.69
C THR A 107 -1.90 -57.15 3.95
N THR A 108 -0.66 -57.27 3.51
CA THR A 108 0.37 -56.27 3.79
C THR A 108 0.43 -55.30 2.62
N PRO A 109 0.21 -53.98 2.83
CA PRO A 109 0.34 -53.01 1.74
C PRO A 109 1.80 -52.76 1.33
N PRO A 110 2.03 -52.38 0.06
CA PRO A 110 3.36 -52.01 -0.41
C PRO A 110 3.85 -50.71 0.24
N THR A 111 5.14 -50.43 0.11
CA THR A 111 5.77 -49.14 0.43
C THR A 111 6.20 -48.44 -0.85
N VAL A 112 6.15 -47.11 -0.89
CA VAL A 112 6.58 -46.33 -2.08
C VAL A 112 7.14 -44.96 -1.70
N SER A 113 8.21 -44.54 -2.38
CA SER A 113 8.82 -43.22 -2.24
C SER A 113 9.26 -42.69 -3.60
N ILE A 114 8.99 -41.41 -3.86
CA ILE A 114 9.53 -40.71 -5.04
C ILE A 114 11.03 -40.49 -4.81
N THR A 115 11.84 -40.86 -5.81
CA THR A 115 13.30 -40.76 -5.79
C THR A 115 13.83 -39.60 -6.63
N ALA A 116 13.07 -39.15 -7.63
CA ALA A 116 13.34 -37.94 -8.39
C ALA A 116 12.05 -37.35 -8.97
N PRO A 117 11.94 -36.01 -9.10
CA PRO A 117 12.89 -34.99 -8.62
C PRO A 117 12.96 -34.92 -7.09
N ALA A 118 14.03 -34.31 -6.55
CA ALA A 118 14.16 -34.11 -5.11
C ALA A 118 13.18 -33.05 -4.58
N ASN A 119 12.78 -33.18 -3.31
CA ASN A 119 11.92 -32.21 -2.65
C ASN A 119 12.58 -30.81 -2.61
N GLY A 120 11.83 -29.79 -3.01
CA GLY A 120 12.30 -28.41 -3.21
C GLY A 120 13.00 -28.16 -4.55
N GLY A 121 13.12 -29.16 -5.42
CA GLY A 121 13.77 -29.02 -6.73
C GLY A 121 13.01 -28.11 -7.68
N THR A 122 13.74 -27.38 -8.54
CA THR A 122 13.17 -26.64 -9.68
C THR A 122 13.32 -27.47 -10.95
N VAL A 123 12.25 -27.54 -11.75
CA VAL A 123 12.21 -28.34 -12.98
C VAL A 123 11.66 -27.54 -14.16
N SER A 124 12.08 -27.92 -15.37
CA SER A 124 11.65 -27.30 -16.63
C SER A 124 11.76 -28.30 -17.79
N GLY A 125 10.99 -28.08 -18.86
CA GLY A 125 10.99 -28.95 -20.03
C GLY A 125 10.45 -30.36 -19.77
N THR A 126 11.18 -31.39 -20.18
CA THR A 126 10.80 -32.79 -19.96
C THR A 126 11.57 -33.37 -18.79
N VAL A 127 10.85 -33.92 -17.81
CA VAL A 127 11.37 -34.37 -16.52
C VAL A 127 10.97 -35.82 -16.29
N THR A 128 11.91 -36.66 -15.85
CA THR A 128 11.59 -38.00 -15.37
C THR A 128 11.21 -37.96 -13.90
N VAL A 129 10.01 -38.43 -13.57
CA VAL A 129 9.60 -38.69 -12.19
C VAL A 129 9.79 -40.18 -11.91
N SER A 130 10.56 -40.53 -10.88
CA SER A 130 10.88 -41.93 -10.55
C SER A 130 10.52 -42.25 -9.11
N ALA A 131 10.24 -43.52 -8.83
CA ALA A 131 9.94 -44.01 -7.48
C ALA A 131 10.58 -45.36 -7.20
N SER A 132 10.89 -45.61 -5.92
CA SER A 132 11.20 -46.93 -5.39
C SER A 132 10.00 -47.48 -4.64
N SER A 133 9.69 -48.75 -4.84
CA SER A 133 8.61 -49.44 -4.14
C SER A 133 9.02 -50.86 -3.76
N SER A 134 8.51 -51.36 -2.63
CA SER A 134 8.77 -52.72 -2.14
C SER A 134 7.59 -53.27 -1.35
N ASP A 135 7.45 -54.59 -1.37
CA ASP A 135 6.38 -55.35 -0.73
C ASP A 135 6.88 -56.77 -0.38
N ASN A 136 6.22 -57.48 0.54
CA ASN A 136 6.59 -58.84 0.96
C ASN A 136 6.25 -59.94 -0.07
N VAL A 137 5.24 -59.76 -0.92
CA VAL A 137 4.89 -60.70 -2.00
C VAL A 137 5.20 -60.10 -3.37
N GLY A 138 5.07 -58.79 -3.52
CA GLY A 138 5.52 -58.06 -4.70
C GLY A 138 4.61 -56.90 -5.08
N VAL A 139 5.18 -55.89 -5.74
CA VAL A 139 4.46 -54.70 -6.19
C VAL A 139 3.91 -54.94 -7.60
N ALA A 140 2.61 -54.74 -7.78
CA ALA A 140 1.92 -54.91 -9.07
C ALA A 140 1.95 -53.64 -9.94
N GLY A 141 2.07 -52.45 -9.33
CA GLY A 141 2.22 -51.20 -10.08
C GLY A 141 2.32 -49.95 -9.22
N VAL A 142 2.78 -48.86 -9.83
CA VAL A 142 2.94 -47.54 -9.24
C VAL A 142 2.29 -46.48 -10.13
N GLN A 143 1.30 -45.77 -9.59
CA GLN A 143 0.64 -44.65 -10.24
C GLN A 143 1.23 -43.33 -9.73
N PHE A 144 1.91 -42.59 -10.60
CA PHE A 144 2.38 -41.23 -10.31
C PHE A 144 1.23 -40.22 -10.39
N LYS A 145 1.33 -39.15 -9.60
CA LYS A 145 0.34 -38.08 -9.53
C LYS A 145 0.98 -36.71 -9.43
N LEU A 146 0.37 -35.74 -10.11
CA LEU A 146 0.66 -34.31 -10.05
C LEU A 146 -0.58 -33.60 -9.48
N ASP A 147 -0.43 -32.93 -8.33
CA ASP A 147 -1.51 -32.24 -7.61
C ASP A 147 -2.76 -33.11 -7.38
N GLY A 148 -2.53 -34.41 -7.14
CA GLY A 148 -3.58 -35.41 -6.92
C GLY A 148 -4.16 -36.05 -8.18
N ALA A 149 -3.93 -35.47 -9.37
CA ALA A 149 -4.33 -36.04 -10.66
C ALA A 149 -3.30 -37.05 -11.16
N ASN A 150 -3.73 -38.07 -11.90
CA ASN A 150 -2.81 -39.07 -12.45
C ASN A 150 -1.85 -38.45 -13.48
N LEU A 151 -0.56 -38.65 -13.26
CA LEU A 151 0.50 -38.23 -14.16
C LEU A 151 0.90 -39.42 -15.03
N GLY A 152 0.22 -39.56 -16.17
CA GLY A 152 0.39 -40.70 -17.07
C GLY A 152 -0.35 -41.97 -16.61
N ALA A 153 -0.17 -43.03 -17.40
CA ALA A 153 -0.65 -44.35 -17.03
C ALA A 153 0.17 -44.91 -15.86
N GLU A 154 -0.41 -45.85 -15.13
CA GLU A 154 0.32 -46.57 -14.11
C GLU A 154 1.47 -47.39 -14.70
N ASP A 155 2.60 -47.38 -13.99
CA ASP A 155 3.77 -48.18 -14.35
C ASP A 155 3.75 -49.51 -13.61
N THR A 156 3.71 -50.62 -14.36
CA THR A 156 3.65 -51.98 -13.82
C THR A 156 5.00 -52.69 -13.84
N THR A 157 6.08 -52.03 -14.27
CA THR A 157 7.41 -52.66 -14.41
C THR A 157 8.49 -51.84 -13.69
N ALA A 158 9.17 -52.44 -12.71
CA ALA A 158 10.31 -51.79 -12.07
C ALA A 158 11.53 -51.73 -13.02
N PRO A 159 12.34 -50.65 -13.02
CA PRO A 159 12.25 -49.47 -12.15
C PRO A 159 11.13 -48.49 -12.56
N TYR A 160 10.33 -48.05 -11.58
CA TYR A 160 9.13 -47.27 -11.84
C TYR A 160 9.44 -45.81 -12.20
N SER A 161 8.94 -45.35 -13.34
CA SER A 161 9.11 -43.96 -13.77
C SER A 161 8.04 -43.48 -14.77
N VAL A 162 7.85 -42.16 -14.82
CA VAL A 162 7.04 -41.50 -15.84
C VAL A 162 7.77 -40.28 -16.41
N SER A 163 7.65 -40.07 -17.72
CA SER A 163 8.11 -38.85 -18.38
C SER A 163 7.02 -37.78 -18.31
N TRP A 164 7.36 -36.63 -17.73
CA TRP A 164 6.47 -35.50 -17.56
C TRP A 164 6.97 -34.30 -18.38
N ASN A 165 6.14 -33.83 -19.31
CA ASN A 165 6.35 -32.54 -19.96
C ASN A 165 5.78 -31.41 -19.08
N THR A 166 6.66 -30.63 -18.46
CA THR A 166 6.29 -29.54 -17.55
C THR A 166 5.74 -28.32 -18.27
N THR A 167 5.88 -28.20 -19.59
CA THR A 167 5.43 -26.99 -20.33
C THR A 167 3.92 -26.81 -20.33
N ALA A 168 3.16 -27.86 -20.01
CA ALA A 168 1.70 -27.82 -19.87
C ALA A 168 1.23 -27.45 -18.45
N ALA A 169 2.14 -27.44 -17.47
CA ALA A 169 1.84 -27.05 -16.09
C ALA A 169 2.10 -25.55 -15.88
N SER A 170 1.45 -24.96 -14.87
CA SER A 170 1.72 -23.58 -14.47
C SER A 170 3.13 -23.43 -13.90
N ASN A 171 3.74 -22.26 -14.07
CA ASN A 171 5.02 -21.95 -13.40
C ASN A 171 4.76 -21.62 -11.93
N SER A 172 4.71 -22.64 -11.08
CA SER A 172 4.44 -22.52 -9.65
C SER A 172 4.99 -23.72 -8.87
N VAL A 173 4.77 -23.74 -7.56
CA VAL A 173 4.98 -24.96 -6.76
C VAL A 173 3.89 -25.98 -7.11
N HIS A 174 4.30 -27.22 -7.35
CA HIS A 174 3.45 -28.38 -7.61
C HIS A 174 3.81 -29.53 -6.68
N THR A 175 2.86 -30.43 -6.44
CA THR A 175 3.02 -31.57 -5.54
C THR A 175 3.04 -32.88 -6.32
N LEU A 176 4.13 -33.64 -6.20
CA LEU A 176 4.25 -34.99 -6.73
C LEU A 176 3.98 -36.02 -5.63
N THR A 177 3.15 -37.03 -5.95
CA THR A 177 2.92 -38.21 -5.11
C THR A 177 2.89 -39.46 -5.98
N ALA A 178 3.08 -40.63 -5.37
CA ALA A 178 2.91 -41.92 -6.03
C ALA A 178 2.01 -42.82 -5.17
N VAL A 179 1.25 -43.72 -5.80
CA VAL A 179 0.47 -44.75 -5.11
C VAL A 179 0.90 -46.10 -5.65
N ALA A 180 1.41 -46.97 -4.79
CA ALA A 180 1.74 -48.34 -5.14
C ALA A 180 0.59 -49.28 -4.79
N ARG A 181 0.44 -50.36 -5.57
CA ARG A 181 -0.45 -51.47 -5.25
C ARG A 181 0.25 -52.82 -5.43
N ASP A 182 -0.22 -53.83 -4.72
CA ASP A 182 0.16 -55.24 -4.93
C ASP A 182 -0.89 -55.98 -5.78
N ALA A 183 -0.70 -57.30 -5.97
CA ALA A 183 -1.63 -58.15 -6.72
C ALA A 183 -2.89 -58.56 -5.90
N ALA A 184 -2.85 -58.40 -4.58
CA ALA A 184 -3.96 -58.67 -3.67
C ALA A 184 -4.93 -57.48 -3.53
N GLY A 185 -4.54 -56.30 -4.03
CA GLY A 185 -5.32 -55.07 -4.03
C GLY A 185 -4.99 -54.13 -2.86
N ASN A 186 -3.97 -54.42 -2.05
CA ASN A 186 -3.51 -53.50 -1.02
C ASN A 186 -2.81 -52.30 -1.65
N THR A 187 -2.99 -51.11 -1.08
CA THR A 187 -2.45 -49.86 -1.64
C THR A 187 -1.81 -48.97 -0.58
N ALA A 188 -0.78 -48.21 -0.97
CA ALA A 188 -0.18 -47.21 -0.10
C ALA A 188 0.33 -45.99 -0.90
N PRO A 189 0.12 -44.76 -0.40
CA PRO A 189 0.68 -43.56 -1.00
C PRO A 189 2.12 -43.29 -0.52
N SER A 190 2.89 -42.56 -1.33
CA SER A 190 4.15 -41.96 -0.93
C SER A 190 3.93 -40.69 -0.09
N THR A 191 4.97 -40.24 0.60
CA THR A 191 5.03 -38.84 1.05
C THR A 191 5.03 -37.90 -0.16
N ALA A 192 4.50 -36.69 0.04
CA ALA A 192 4.48 -35.64 -0.98
C ALA A 192 5.89 -35.04 -1.22
N VAL A 193 6.21 -34.79 -2.49
CA VAL A 193 7.42 -34.08 -2.93
C VAL A 193 6.97 -32.79 -3.60
N ASN A 194 7.33 -31.65 -3.00
CA ASN A 194 7.01 -30.33 -3.55
C ASN A 194 8.14 -29.88 -4.48
N ILE A 195 7.81 -29.46 -5.70
CA ILE A 195 8.77 -28.97 -6.70
C ILE A 195 8.29 -27.65 -7.28
N THR A 196 9.19 -26.87 -7.86
CA THR A 196 8.85 -25.63 -8.58
C THR A 196 8.99 -25.86 -10.08
N VAL A 197 7.93 -25.63 -10.84
CA VAL A 197 7.98 -25.60 -12.31
C VAL A 197 8.37 -24.20 -12.77
N SER A 198 9.38 -24.11 -13.64
CA SER A 198 9.84 -22.84 -14.22
C SER A 198 10.22 -23.02 -15.70
N ASN A 199 9.26 -22.88 -16.60
CA ASN A 199 9.47 -23.01 -18.05
C ASN A 199 9.78 -21.69 -18.77
N SER A 200 10.04 -20.60 -18.04
CA SER A 200 10.38 -19.31 -18.66
C SER A 200 11.76 -19.39 -19.30
N THR A 201 11.86 -19.12 -20.60
CA THR A 201 13.15 -18.90 -21.25
C THR A 201 13.75 -17.60 -20.73
N PRO A 202 15.05 -17.56 -20.35
CA PRO A 202 15.72 -16.31 -20.05
C PRO A 202 15.58 -15.36 -21.24
N ASP A 203 15.12 -14.14 -20.98
CA ASP A 203 15.17 -13.10 -21.99
C ASP A 203 16.63 -12.75 -22.27
N ILE A 204 17.00 -12.67 -23.54
CA ILE A 204 18.37 -12.37 -24.00
C ILE A 204 18.38 -11.32 -25.12
N THR A 205 17.21 -10.82 -25.52
CA THR A 205 17.10 -9.90 -26.65
C THR A 205 16.97 -8.48 -26.11
N PRO A 206 17.81 -7.53 -26.53
CA PRO A 206 17.62 -6.15 -26.16
C PRO A 206 16.40 -5.51 -26.84
N PRO A 207 15.76 -4.50 -26.21
CA PRO A 207 14.71 -3.72 -26.85
C PRO A 207 15.14 -3.07 -28.17
N THR A 208 14.17 -2.74 -29.02
CA THR A 208 14.42 -1.93 -30.21
C THR A 208 14.84 -0.49 -29.86
N VAL A 209 15.58 0.17 -30.75
CA VAL A 209 16.06 1.55 -30.55
C VAL A 209 14.86 2.51 -30.57
N PRO A 210 14.70 3.42 -29.58
CA PRO A 210 13.66 4.45 -29.61
C PRO A 210 13.77 5.33 -30.86
N THR A 211 12.63 5.68 -31.47
CA THR A 211 12.58 6.51 -32.69
C THR A 211 11.80 7.80 -32.46
N GLY A 212 11.91 8.76 -33.38
CA GLY A 212 11.12 10.00 -33.31
C GLY A 212 11.42 10.88 -32.10
N LEU A 213 12.65 10.84 -31.57
CA LEU A 213 13.07 11.73 -30.48
C LEU A 213 12.93 13.19 -30.91
N SER A 214 12.19 13.96 -30.12
CA SER A 214 12.00 15.40 -30.28
C SER A 214 12.40 16.11 -28.99
N ALA A 215 13.05 17.26 -29.14
CA ALA A 215 13.44 18.14 -28.05
C ALA A 215 12.81 19.52 -28.28
N THR A 216 12.06 20.01 -27.29
CA THR A 216 11.37 21.30 -27.37
C THR A 216 11.71 22.15 -26.16
N ALA A 217 12.22 23.36 -26.39
CA ALA A 217 12.46 24.32 -25.33
C ALA A 217 11.13 24.74 -24.69
N ALA A 218 11.03 24.55 -23.37
CA ALA A 218 9.85 24.92 -22.59
C ALA A 218 10.05 26.26 -21.87
N SER A 219 11.29 26.58 -21.50
CA SER A 219 11.66 27.82 -20.81
C SER A 219 13.15 28.14 -21.02
N PRO A 220 13.68 29.23 -20.44
CA PRO A 220 15.12 29.47 -20.40
C PRO A 220 15.92 28.40 -19.65
N LEU A 221 15.30 27.57 -18.80
CA LEU A 221 16.00 26.59 -17.95
C LEU A 221 15.51 25.15 -18.17
N GLN A 222 14.69 24.89 -19.20
CA GLN A 222 14.03 23.59 -19.40
C GLN A 222 13.86 23.21 -20.87
N ILE A 223 14.11 21.93 -21.16
CA ILE A 223 13.78 21.27 -22.43
C ILE A 223 12.95 20.02 -22.13
N ASN A 224 11.83 19.89 -22.83
CA ASN A 224 10.98 18.70 -22.79
C ASN A 224 11.31 17.78 -23.96
N LEU A 225 11.43 16.49 -23.67
CA LEU A 225 11.72 15.43 -24.62
C LEU A 225 10.50 14.53 -24.80
N THR A 226 10.23 14.13 -26.04
CA THR A 226 9.24 13.11 -26.39
C THR A 226 9.83 12.15 -27.43
N TRP A 227 9.43 10.89 -27.42
CA TRP A 227 9.85 9.90 -28.42
C TRP A 227 8.76 8.85 -28.68
N ILE A 228 8.95 8.03 -29.71
CA ILE A 228 8.13 6.86 -29.99
C ILE A 228 8.71 5.67 -29.22
N GLY A 229 7.84 4.93 -28.53
CA GLY A 229 8.24 3.82 -27.67
C GLY A 229 8.86 2.65 -28.42
N SER A 230 9.73 1.93 -27.73
CA SER A 230 10.37 0.71 -28.22
C SER A 230 9.47 -0.51 -28.03
N THR A 231 9.79 -1.58 -28.76
CA THR A 231 9.24 -2.93 -28.61
C THR A 231 10.31 -3.91 -28.18
N ASP A 232 9.88 -5.00 -27.55
CA ASP A 232 10.72 -6.09 -27.06
C ASP A 232 9.92 -7.40 -27.07
N ASN A 233 10.57 -8.57 -27.09
CA ASN A 233 9.93 -9.88 -27.07
C ASN A 233 9.28 -10.24 -25.73
N VAL A 234 9.76 -9.69 -24.61
CA VAL A 234 9.15 -9.87 -23.28
C VAL A 234 8.56 -8.56 -22.80
N GLY A 235 9.29 -7.45 -22.89
CA GLY A 235 8.76 -6.13 -22.58
C GLY A 235 9.82 -5.08 -22.24
N VAL A 236 9.52 -3.83 -22.59
CA VAL A 236 10.36 -2.67 -22.26
C VAL A 236 10.05 -2.18 -20.85
N THR A 237 11.07 -2.04 -20.01
CA THR A 237 10.94 -1.53 -18.63
C THR A 237 11.05 -0.01 -18.55
N GLY A 238 11.87 0.60 -19.38
CA GLY A 238 11.99 2.05 -19.42
C GLY A 238 13.05 2.56 -20.38
N TYR A 239 13.41 3.83 -20.21
CA TYR A 239 14.32 4.56 -21.08
C TYR A 239 15.41 5.26 -20.26
N LYS A 240 16.65 5.25 -20.75
CA LYS A 240 17.78 6.03 -20.27
C LYS A 240 17.92 7.28 -21.13
N ILE A 241 17.99 8.45 -20.51
CA ILE A 241 18.09 9.75 -21.20
C ILE A 241 19.52 10.25 -21.07
N TYR A 242 20.10 10.66 -22.18
CA TYR A 242 21.46 11.18 -22.25
C TYR A 242 21.47 12.63 -22.75
N ARG A 243 22.32 13.46 -22.16
CA ARG A 243 22.58 14.85 -22.58
C ARG A 243 24.08 15.04 -22.78
N GLY A 244 24.49 15.40 -23.99
CA GLY A 244 25.91 15.50 -24.34
C GLY A 244 26.66 14.18 -24.13
N GLY A 245 26.00 13.04 -24.34
CA GLY A 245 26.55 11.69 -24.14
C GLY A 245 26.50 11.14 -22.71
N ASN A 246 26.25 11.97 -21.70
CA ASN A 246 26.15 11.54 -20.30
C ASN A 246 24.70 11.21 -19.93
N GLN A 247 24.47 10.09 -19.23
CA GLN A 247 23.14 9.75 -18.73
C GLN A 247 22.73 10.75 -17.64
N ILE A 248 21.58 11.40 -17.82
CA ILE A 248 21.04 12.40 -16.88
C ILE A 248 19.83 11.89 -16.10
N GLY A 249 19.22 10.79 -16.53
CA GLY A 249 18.08 10.19 -15.83
C GLY A 249 17.49 9.00 -16.56
N THR A 250 16.37 8.50 -16.03
CA THR A 250 15.55 7.45 -16.62
C THR A 250 14.08 7.86 -16.63
N SER A 251 13.30 7.32 -17.57
CA SER A 251 11.85 7.49 -17.63
C SER A 251 11.15 6.15 -17.91
N ALA A 252 10.04 5.90 -17.22
CA ALA A 252 9.15 4.77 -17.52
C ALA A 252 8.16 5.09 -18.67
N SER A 253 8.01 6.38 -19.00
CA SER A 253 7.14 6.88 -20.07
C SER A 253 7.97 7.31 -21.29
N THR A 254 7.32 7.61 -22.40
CA THR A 254 7.97 8.13 -23.61
C THR A 254 8.19 9.65 -23.60
N THR A 255 8.37 10.21 -22.40
CA THR A 255 8.60 11.64 -22.17
C THR A 255 9.62 11.86 -21.06
N TYR A 256 10.33 12.99 -21.10
CA TYR A 256 11.25 13.42 -20.05
C TYR A 256 11.38 14.94 -20.01
N SER A 257 11.43 15.52 -18.82
CA SER A 257 11.60 16.97 -18.60
C SER A 257 12.97 17.23 -18.00
N ASP A 258 13.86 17.83 -18.79
CA ASP A 258 15.20 18.20 -18.33
C ASP A 258 15.20 19.66 -17.84
N ILE A 259 15.47 19.84 -16.53
CA ILE A 259 15.36 21.13 -15.81
C ILE A 259 16.74 21.58 -15.27
N GLY A 260 16.87 22.87 -14.98
CA GLY A 260 18.12 23.45 -14.45
C GLY A 260 19.18 23.70 -15.52
N LEU A 261 18.74 23.89 -16.77
CA LEU A 261 19.59 24.21 -17.91
C LEU A 261 20.03 25.68 -17.89
N LEU A 262 21.03 26.03 -18.68
CA LEU A 262 21.43 27.42 -18.92
C LEU A 262 20.55 28.04 -20.01
N ALA A 263 20.23 29.33 -19.88
CA ALA A 263 19.47 30.09 -20.88
C ALA A 263 20.24 30.27 -22.18
N ALA A 264 19.50 30.44 -23.29
CA ALA A 264 20.05 30.59 -24.64
C ALA A 264 21.13 29.55 -25.00
N THR A 265 21.03 28.34 -24.46
CA THR A 265 22.06 27.31 -24.60
C THR A 265 21.49 26.10 -25.33
N THR A 266 22.20 25.64 -26.36
CA THR A 266 21.83 24.44 -27.12
C THR A 266 22.26 23.18 -26.38
N TYR A 267 21.31 22.26 -26.19
CA TYR A 267 21.57 20.92 -25.66
C TYR A 267 21.22 19.87 -26.70
N SER A 268 21.93 18.74 -26.66
CA SER A 268 21.72 17.59 -27.53
C SER A 268 21.44 16.34 -26.70
N TYR A 269 20.43 15.58 -27.11
CA TYR A 269 19.88 14.46 -26.38
C TYR A 269 19.81 13.19 -27.22
N THR A 270 20.01 12.05 -26.57
CA THR A 270 19.73 10.71 -27.10
C THR A 270 19.01 9.88 -26.05
N VAL A 271 18.28 8.85 -26.48
CA VAL A 271 17.51 7.96 -25.58
C VAL A 271 17.77 6.50 -25.95
N ALA A 272 17.92 5.62 -24.95
CA ALA A 272 18.00 4.17 -25.12
C ALA A 272 16.96 3.46 -24.25
N ALA A 273 16.25 2.49 -24.80
CA ALA A 273 15.35 1.60 -24.04
C ALA A 273 16.12 0.49 -23.31
N PHE A 274 15.59 0.04 -22.17
CA PHE A 274 16.06 -1.11 -21.41
C PHE A 274 14.91 -2.01 -20.92
N ASP A 275 15.18 -3.30 -20.74
CA ASP A 275 14.22 -4.32 -20.29
C ASP A 275 14.45 -4.71 -18.81
N ALA A 276 13.65 -5.67 -18.32
CA ALA A 276 13.75 -6.16 -16.94
C ALA A 276 14.93 -7.12 -16.72
N ALA A 277 15.45 -7.72 -17.80
CA ALA A 277 16.61 -8.59 -17.80
C ALA A 277 17.94 -7.81 -17.81
N GLY A 278 17.89 -6.49 -18.01
CA GLY A 278 19.03 -5.58 -17.97
C GLY A 278 19.64 -5.27 -19.34
N HIS A 279 19.08 -5.77 -20.45
CA HIS A 279 19.59 -5.43 -21.77
C HIS A 279 19.21 -3.99 -22.13
N THR A 280 20.08 -3.34 -22.90
CA THR A 280 19.89 -1.94 -23.32
C THR A 280 20.07 -1.87 -24.84
N SER A 281 19.11 -1.22 -25.50
CA SER A 281 19.18 -0.89 -26.93
C SER A 281 20.34 0.07 -27.26
N ALA A 282 20.68 0.21 -28.55
CA ALA A 282 21.48 1.34 -28.98
C ALA A 282 20.75 2.68 -28.74
N GLN A 283 21.50 3.79 -28.64
CA GLN A 283 20.91 5.12 -28.49
C GLN A 283 20.21 5.59 -29.77
N SER A 284 19.11 6.33 -29.61
CA SER A 284 18.37 6.97 -30.71
C SER A 284 19.23 7.94 -31.50
N VAL A 285 18.71 8.36 -32.67
CA VAL A 285 19.21 9.58 -33.34
C VAL A 285 19.07 10.77 -32.39
N SER A 286 20.05 11.69 -32.43
CA SER A 286 20.10 12.82 -31.52
C SER A 286 19.08 13.90 -31.89
N ALA A 287 18.42 14.47 -30.90
CA ALA A 287 17.61 15.68 -31.03
C ALA A 287 18.23 16.82 -30.23
N SER A 288 18.16 18.04 -30.74
CA SER A 288 18.73 19.21 -30.08
C SER A 288 17.73 20.36 -30.02
N ALA A 289 17.78 21.11 -28.93
CA ALA A 289 17.02 22.35 -28.77
C ALA A 289 17.85 23.37 -28.00
N SER A 290 17.61 24.66 -28.29
CA SER A 290 18.14 25.77 -27.50
C SER A 290 17.10 26.21 -26.51
N THR A 291 17.45 26.29 -25.23
CA THR A 291 16.61 26.95 -24.23
C THR A 291 16.29 28.38 -24.67
N LEU A 292 15.13 28.90 -24.25
CA LEU A 292 14.72 30.24 -24.62
C LEU A 292 15.72 31.30 -24.10
N GLY A 293 15.82 32.43 -24.79
CA GLY A 293 16.63 33.56 -24.32
C GLY A 293 16.02 34.19 -23.07
N SER A 294 16.88 34.70 -22.19
CA SER A 294 16.44 35.61 -21.13
C SER A 294 16.08 36.97 -21.72
N ILE A 295 14.93 37.52 -21.34
CA ILE A 295 14.55 38.88 -21.67
C ILE A 295 15.36 39.80 -20.76
N SER A 296 16.25 40.63 -21.30
CA SER A 296 16.93 41.69 -20.54
C SER A 296 16.00 42.90 -20.45
N LEU A 297 15.71 43.37 -19.23
CA LEU A 297 15.12 44.70 -19.00
C LEU A 297 16.17 45.59 -18.30
N PRO A 298 16.28 46.87 -18.71
CA PRO A 298 17.26 47.77 -18.12
C PRO A 298 16.79 48.30 -16.75
N GLY A 299 17.70 48.29 -15.79
CA GLY A 299 17.68 49.20 -14.63
C GLY A 299 17.21 48.60 -13.32
N LEU A 300 18.17 48.28 -12.43
CA LEU A 300 18.21 48.70 -11.02
C LEU A 300 19.59 48.29 -10.47
N THR A 301 20.42 49.29 -10.17
CA THR A 301 21.75 49.16 -9.57
C THR A 301 21.68 49.72 -8.14
N ASP A 302 21.72 48.87 -7.13
CA ASP A 302 22.24 49.31 -5.82
C ASP A 302 22.97 48.16 -5.10
N ALA A 303 24.12 48.50 -4.53
CA ALA A 303 25.24 47.62 -4.19
C ALA A 303 25.15 46.98 -2.79
N LEU A 304 23.94 46.81 -2.25
CA LEU A 304 23.69 46.16 -0.95
C LEU A 304 22.59 45.08 -1.02
N VAL A 305 22.20 44.68 -2.23
CA VAL A 305 21.47 43.44 -2.50
C VAL A 305 22.53 42.35 -2.68
N ASP A 306 22.58 41.35 -1.80
CA ASP A 306 23.34 40.14 -2.11
C ASP A 306 22.81 39.60 -3.44
N ALA A 307 23.71 39.48 -4.42
CA ALA A 307 23.35 38.96 -5.73
C ALA A 307 22.65 37.61 -5.55
N PRO A 308 21.51 37.36 -6.20
CA PRO A 308 20.96 36.02 -6.24
C PRO A 308 22.06 35.07 -6.77
N PRO A 309 22.05 33.79 -6.38
CA PRO A 309 23.16 32.87 -6.60
C PRO A 309 23.67 32.93 -8.05
N ALA A 310 24.96 32.67 -8.27
CA ALA A 310 25.59 32.65 -9.60
C ALA A 310 24.91 31.72 -10.64
N THR A 311 23.89 30.97 -10.22
CA THR A 311 22.89 30.31 -11.06
C THR A 311 21.48 30.73 -10.59
N GLY A 312 20.91 31.76 -11.23
CA GLY A 312 19.50 32.17 -11.09
C GLY A 312 19.29 33.69 -11.04
N LEU A 313 18.71 34.28 -12.10
CA LEU A 313 18.36 35.71 -12.24
C LEU A 313 17.14 35.76 -13.20
N LEU A 314 15.95 36.34 -12.96
CA LEU A 314 15.49 37.52 -12.20
C LEU A 314 14.02 37.31 -11.72
N VAL A 315 13.67 37.68 -10.47
CA VAL A 315 12.96 38.89 -10.00
C VAL A 315 11.65 39.24 -10.76
N TYR A 316 10.51 39.00 -10.09
CA TYR A 316 9.18 39.52 -10.43
C TYR A 316 9.01 40.95 -9.91
N ASN A 317 9.42 41.96 -10.68
CA ASN A 317 9.26 43.36 -10.28
C ASN A 317 8.30 44.17 -11.16
N SER A 318 7.60 43.55 -12.11
CA SER A 318 6.55 44.23 -12.90
C SER A 318 5.53 43.34 -13.60
N PHE A 319 5.42 42.05 -13.25
CA PHE A 319 4.43 41.19 -13.90
C PHE A 319 3.01 41.51 -13.42
N VAL A 320 2.19 41.99 -14.33
CA VAL A 320 0.75 42.15 -14.16
C VAL A 320 0.07 41.09 -15.04
N PRO A 321 -0.39 39.95 -14.49
CA PRO A 321 -1.15 39.00 -15.28
C PRO A 321 -2.45 39.62 -15.76
N SER A 322 -2.96 39.13 -16.90
CA SER A 322 -4.28 39.56 -17.41
C SER A 322 -5.37 39.39 -16.35
N LEU A 323 -6.20 40.42 -16.18
CA LEU A 323 -7.27 40.46 -15.18
C LEU A 323 -8.52 39.65 -15.60
N THR A 324 -8.54 39.08 -16.80
CA THR A 324 -9.70 38.35 -17.34
C THR A 324 -9.77 36.92 -16.79
N PRO A 325 -10.89 36.49 -16.16
CA PRO A 325 -11.06 35.10 -15.74
C PRO A 325 -10.87 34.11 -16.91
N GLY A 326 -10.18 33.01 -16.63
CA GLY A 326 -9.86 31.98 -17.62
C GLY A 326 -8.52 32.20 -18.35
N THR A 327 -7.90 33.37 -18.24
CA THR A 327 -6.55 33.58 -18.77
C THR A 327 -5.53 32.76 -18.01
N SER A 328 -4.63 32.14 -18.76
CA SER A 328 -3.54 31.33 -18.22
C SER A 328 -2.22 31.95 -18.67
N TYR A 329 -1.23 31.92 -17.81
CA TYR A 329 0.14 32.29 -18.14
C TYR A 329 1.09 31.23 -17.62
N VAL A 330 2.20 31.06 -18.32
CA VAL A 330 3.30 30.22 -17.82
C VAL A 330 4.14 31.10 -16.92
N ASP A 331 4.22 30.73 -15.65
CA ASP A 331 5.13 31.35 -14.72
C ASP A 331 6.56 31.26 -15.28
N PRO A 332 7.22 32.39 -15.59
CA PRO A 332 8.54 32.39 -16.22
C PRO A 332 9.65 31.77 -15.36
N VAL A 333 9.44 31.58 -14.06
CA VAL A 333 10.40 31.02 -13.11
C VAL A 333 10.19 29.51 -12.95
N PHE A 334 8.95 29.06 -12.80
CA PHE A 334 8.63 27.66 -12.56
C PHE A 334 8.24 26.86 -13.80
N GLY A 335 7.95 27.55 -14.91
CA GLY A 335 7.27 26.93 -16.06
C GLY A 335 5.86 26.45 -15.73
N ALA A 336 5.32 26.80 -14.56
CA ALA A 336 4.01 26.37 -14.09
C ALA A 336 2.92 27.23 -14.71
N THR A 337 1.90 26.60 -15.31
CA THR A 337 0.74 27.34 -15.81
C THR A 337 -0.09 27.83 -14.63
N VAL A 338 -0.17 29.15 -14.46
CA VAL A 338 -1.04 29.81 -13.49
C VAL A 338 -2.25 30.37 -14.22
N ARG A 339 -3.45 30.15 -13.69
CA ARG A 339 -4.72 30.55 -14.30
C ARG A 339 -5.50 31.50 -13.39
N ARG A 340 -6.06 32.58 -13.95
CA ARG A 340 -7.01 33.45 -13.24
C ARG A 340 -8.36 32.75 -13.14
N VAL A 341 -8.83 32.48 -11.93
CA VAL A 341 -10.00 31.64 -11.67
C VAL A 341 -11.30 32.40 -11.39
N SER A 342 -11.23 33.66 -10.92
CA SER A 342 -12.42 34.49 -10.67
C SER A 342 -12.18 35.99 -10.87
N SER A 343 -13.25 36.74 -11.13
CA SER A 343 -13.30 38.21 -11.08
C SER A 343 -14.10 38.73 -9.87
N ASP A 344 -14.54 37.84 -8.98
CA ASP A 344 -15.24 38.21 -7.75
C ASP A 344 -14.20 38.73 -6.74
N GLN A 345 -14.30 40.02 -6.42
CA GLN A 345 -13.31 40.83 -5.69
C GLN A 345 -13.85 41.34 -4.35
N ALA A 346 -15.05 40.92 -3.92
CA ALA A 346 -15.73 41.50 -2.75
C ALA A 346 -15.35 40.83 -1.40
N ALA A 347 -14.46 39.86 -1.40
CA ALA A 347 -13.89 39.25 -0.20
C ALA A 347 -12.48 38.77 -0.53
N ASP A 348 -11.49 39.56 -0.14
CA ASP A 348 -10.06 39.31 -0.38
C ASP A 348 -9.61 38.02 0.27
N SER A 349 -9.45 36.99 -0.56
CA SER A 349 -8.92 35.71 -0.10
C SER A 349 -8.34 34.88 -1.25
N THR A 350 -7.86 35.54 -2.30
CA THR A 350 -7.30 34.85 -3.47
C THR A 350 -5.96 34.14 -3.16
N TYR A 351 -5.42 34.27 -1.94
CA TYR A 351 -4.19 33.60 -1.51
C TYR A 351 -4.38 32.75 -0.25
N ALA A 352 -5.54 32.15 -0.07
CA ALA A 352 -5.80 31.38 1.13
C ALA A 352 -5.17 29.97 1.10
N ARG A 353 -3.96 29.75 1.60
CA ARG A 353 -3.55 28.39 2.03
C ARG A 353 -3.93 28.06 3.48
N ASN A 354 -4.72 28.92 4.11
CA ASN A 354 -5.38 28.68 5.39
C ASN A 354 -6.52 27.67 5.25
N MET A 355 -6.19 26.50 4.70
CA MET A 355 -7.14 25.45 4.39
C MET A 355 -8.27 25.87 3.44
N TRP A 356 -8.12 26.89 2.59
CA TRP A 356 -9.16 27.19 1.60
C TRP A 356 -8.95 26.45 0.28
N TRP A 357 -7.85 25.74 0.13
CA TRP A 357 -7.56 24.91 -1.03
C TRP A 357 -7.61 23.45 -0.64
N SER A 358 -8.11 22.62 -1.55
CA SER A 358 -8.06 21.18 -1.39
C SER A 358 -6.62 20.68 -1.27
N ALA A 359 -6.41 19.57 -0.56
CA ALA A 359 -5.08 19.00 -0.32
C ALA A 359 -4.27 18.73 -1.61
N ASP A 360 -4.95 18.49 -2.73
CA ASP A 360 -4.36 18.27 -4.05
C ASP A 360 -4.14 19.57 -4.86
N GLY A 361 -4.56 20.72 -4.34
CA GLY A 361 -4.45 22.03 -4.99
C GLY A 361 -5.35 22.21 -6.22
N THR A 362 -6.31 21.31 -6.46
CA THR A 362 -7.17 21.33 -7.66
C THR A 362 -8.44 22.16 -7.48
N ARG A 363 -8.84 22.45 -6.24
CA ARG A 363 -10.06 23.18 -5.90
C ARG A 363 -9.80 24.16 -4.78
N TYR A 364 -10.64 25.20 -4.71
CA TYR A 364 -10.64 26.15 -3.61
C TYR A 364 -12.07 26.49 -3.17
N LEU A 365 -12.20 26.87 -1.90
CA LEU A 365 -13.42 27.33 -1.26
C LEU A 365 -13.47 28.85 -1.33
N HIS A 366 -14.59 29.38 -1.79
CA HIS A 366 -14.84 30.82 -1.83
C HIS A 366 -16.34 31.09 -1.75
N ASN A 367 -16.75 31.95 -0.81
CA ASN A 367 -18.14 32.42 -0.67
C ASN A 367 -19.19 31.29 -0.72
N SER A 368 -19.08 30.29 0.16
CA SER A 368 -19.93 29.09 0.21
C SER A 368 -19.92 28.22 -1.07
N ARG A 369 -18.90 28.33 -1.92
CA ARG A 369 -18.76 27.58 -3.18
C ARG A 369 -17.39 26.89 -3.27
N ILE A 370 -17.35 25.71 -3.89
CA ILE A 370 -16.10 25.04 -4.26
C ILE A 370 -15.85 25.23 -5.74
N ILE A 371 -14.68 25.75 -6.11
CA ILE A 371 -14.34 26.15 -7.48
C ILE A 371 -13.13 25.35 -7.94
N GLU A 372 -13.20 24.80 -9.15
CA GLU A 372 -12.12 24.07 -9.79
C GLU A 372 -11.06 25.03 -10.33
N VAL A 373 -9.80 24.82 -9.95
CA VAL A 373 -8.68 25.72 -10.29
C VAL A 373 -8.40 25.70 -11.79
N ALA A 374 -8.45 24.51 -12.41
CA ALA A 374 -8.12 24.36 -13.81
C ALA A 374 -9.13 25.05 -14.75
N THR A 375 -10.39 25.17 -14.34
CA THR A 375 -11.49 25.59 -15.22
C THR A 375 -12.22 26.85 -14.76
N GLY A 376 -12.08 27.24 -13.48
CA GLY A 376 -12.91 28.27 -12.85
C GLY A 376 -14.35 27.82 -12.59
N ARG A 377 -14.68 26.54 -12.84
CA ARG A 377 -16.04 26.03 -12.72
C ARG A 377 -16.41 25.86 -11.24
N VAL A 378 -17.57 26.39 -10.86
CA VAL A 378 -18.19 26.08 -9.56
C VAL A 378 -18.64 24.62 -9.58
N THR A 379 -18.08 23.81 -8.68
CA THR A 379 -18.38 22.38 -8.54
C THR A 379 -19.41 22.11 -7.46
N HIS A 380 -19.44 22.91 -6.39
CA HIS A 380 -20.37 22.77 -5.27
C HIS A 380 -20.84 24.15 -4.80
N THR A 381 -22.07 24.24 -4.32
CA THR A 381 -22.69 25.48 -3.80
C THR A 381 -23.37 25.23 -2.45
N GLY A 382 -23.64 26.31 -1.71
CA GLY A 382 -24.37 26.25 -0.44
C GLY A 382 -23.58 25.62 0.71
N ILE A 383 -22.25 25.58 0.62
CA ILE A 383 -21.38 25.05 1.67
C ILE A 383 -21.55 25.91 2.94
N PRO A 384 -21.93 25.34 4.09
CA PRO A 384 -22.03 26.07 5.35
C PRO A 384 -20.70 26.74 5.71
N MET A 385 -20.75 27.99 6.18
CA MET A 385 -19.55 28.76 6.58
C MET A 385 -19.34 28.86 8.10
N GLY A 386 -20.15 28.14 8.89
CA GLY A 386 -20.06 28.14 10.35
C GLY A 386 -20.58 29.42 11.03
N ASN A 387 -20.51 29.44 12.36
CA ASN A 387 -20.85 30.63 13.16
C ASN A 387 -19.63 31.56 13.18
N SER A 388 -19.76 32.78 12.66
CA SER A 388 -18.85 33.87 12.98
C SER A 388 -19.67 35.06 13.47
N ALA A 389 -19.42 35.51 14.70
CA ALA A 389 -19.98 36.76 15.20
C ALA A 389 -19.32 37.99 14.51
N ASN A 390 -18.13 37.79 13.93
CA ASN A 390 -17.28 38.85 13.37
C ASN A 390 -16.82 38.59 11.91
N GLY A 391 -17.45 37.67 11.17
CA GLY A 391 -17.10 37.43 9.75
C GLY A 391 -15.83 36.60 9.50
N ASN A 392 -15.08 36.19 10.54
CA ASN A 392 -13.87 35.39 10.40
C ASN A 392 -14.15 33.88 10.39
N THR A 393 -13.59 33.20 9.38
CA THR A 393 -13.97 31.85 8.92
C THR A 393 -13.08 30.76 9.55
N ASN A 394 -13.46 30.21 10.70
CA ASN A 394 -12.85 28.97 11.24
C ASN A 394 -13.38 27.74 10.51
N MET A 395 -13.11 27.71 9.21
CA MET A 395 -13.42 26.62 8.31
C MET A 395 -12.25 26.38 7.36
N GLY A 396 -12.19 25.18 6.80
CA GLY A 396 -11.22 24.88 5.76
C GLY A 396 -11.19 23.42 5.38
N PHE A 397 -10.66 23.15 4.19
CA PHE A 397 -10.24 21.85 3.71
C PHE A 397 -9.33 21.13 4.69
N ASP A 398 -9.53 19.83 4.75
CA ASP A 398 -8.54 18.96 5.36
C ASP A 398 -7.22 19.03 4.55
N PRO A 399 -6.07 19.16 5.22
CA PRO A 399 -4.78 19.31 4.56
C PRO A 399 -4.24 18.02 3.94
N VAL A 400 -4.93 16.88 4.13
CA VAL A 400 -4.61 15.58 3.51
C VAL A 400 -5.73 15.01 2.65
N ASP A 401 -7.00 15.30 2.94
CA ASP A 401 -8.15 14.84 2.15
C ASP A 401 -8.76 15.97 1.29
N PRO A 402 -8.59 15.95 -0.04
CA PRO A 402 -9.06 17.02 -0.92
C PRO A 402 -10.59 17.11 -1.04
N ASN A 403 -11.33 16.13 -0.51
CA ASN A 403 -12.80 16.10 -0.56
C ASN A 403 -13.44 16.41 0.79
N VAL A 404 -12.65 16.77 1.81
CA VAL A 404 -13.16 17.05 3.15
C VAL A 404 -12.90 18.50 3.51
N LEU A 405 -13.89 19.13 4.13
CA LEU A 405 -13.73 20.39 4.83
C LEU A 405 -14.26 20.25 6.24
N TYR A 406 -13.80 21.12 7.11
CA TYR A 406 -14.23 21.22 8.48
C TYR A 406 -14.63 22.65 8.81
N TYR A 407 -15.56 22.82 9.75
CA TYR A 407 -15.93 24.14 10.27
C TYR A 407 -16.48 24.04 11.69
N TYR A 408 -16.43 25.16 12.43
CA TYR A 408 -16.97 25.24 13.79
C TYR A 408 -18.46 25.59 13.78
N LEU A 409 -19.25 24.87 14.58
CA LEU A 409 -20.65 25.17 14.84
C LEU A 409 -20.98 24.87 16.30
N ASP A 410 -21.35 25.91 17.05
CA ASP A 410 -21.61 25.85 18.48
C ASP A 410 -20.43 25.22 19.24
N ASN A 411 -20.65 24.08 19.91
CA ASN A 411 -19.58 23.31 20.55
C ASN A 411 -19.11 22.12 19.70
N THR A 412 -19.37 22.10 18.39
CA THR A 412 -19.04 20.97 17.50
C THR A 412 -18.07 21.35 16.39
N LEU A 413 -17.15 20.43 16.09
CA LEU A 413 -16.45 20.39 14.82
C LEU A 413 -17.33 19.64 13.83
N ARG A 414 -17.72 20.30 12.75
CA ARG A 414 -18.51 19.73 11.66
C ARG A 414 -17.59 19.29 10.54
N LYS A 415 -17.90 18.17 9.89
CA LYS A 415 -17.19 17.63 8.74
C LYS A 415 -18.10 17.64 7.52
N ILE A 416 -17.67 18.39 6.51
CA ILE A 416 -18.27 18.38 5.17
C ILE A 416 -17.49 17.38 4.32
N THR A 417 -18.21 16.48 3.65
CA THR A 417 -17.63 15.58 2.64
C THR A 417 -18.23 15.91 1.29
N LEU A 418 -17.39 16.34 0.35
CA LEU A 418 -17.74 16.64 -1.03
C LEU A 418 -17.92 15.33 -1.81
N GLN A 419 -19.02 15.24 -2.57
CA GLN A 419 -19.35 14.07 -3.36
C GLN A 419 -19.32 14.39 -4.86
N SER A 420 -19.25 13.36 -5.70
CA SER A 420 -19.38 13.54 -7.15
C SER A 420 -20.73 14.15 -7.52
N GLY A 421 -20.76 15.01 -8.55
CA GLY A 421 -22.00 15.63 -9.03
C GLY A 421 -22.40 16.91 -8.29
N GLY A 422 -21.56 17.42 -7.39
CA GLY A 422 -21.75 18.72 -6.74
C GLY A 422 -22.56 18.68 -5.44
N THR A 423 -22.87 17.49 -4.93
CA THR A 423 -23.54 17.27 -3.64
C THR A 423 -22.50 17.18 -2.51
N TRP A 424 -22.96 17.36 -1.28
CA TRP A 424 -22.12 17.25 -0.08
C TRP A 424 -22.94 16.78 1.12
N THR A 425 -22.27 16.18 2.10
CA THR A 425 -22.86 15.78 3.38
C THR A 425 -22.19 16.51 4.53
N ASP A 426 -22.95 16.89 5.55
CA ASP A 426 -22.47 17.53 6.77
C ASP A 426 -22.77 16.63 7.99
N THR A 427 -21.73 16.28 8.74
CA THR A 427 -21.83 15.44 9.93
C THR A 427 -21.07 16.06 11.11
N VAL A 428 -21.49 15.74 12.33
CA VAL A 428 -20.72 16.09 13.53
C VAL A 428 -19.50 15.18 13.60
N TYR A 429 -18.31 15.76 13.55
CA TYR A 429 -17.05 15.05 13.71
C TYR A 429 -16.67 14.90 15.18
N TRP A 430 -16.84 15.96 15.97
CA TRP A 430 -16.54 15.95 17.40
C TRP A 430 -17.34 17.00 18.16
N THR A 431 -17.66 16.72 19.42
CA THR A 431 -18.33 17.66 20.34
C THR A 431 -17.38 18.03 21.48
N PHE A 432 -17.09 19.31 21.63
CA PHE A 432 -16.21 19.85 22.66
C PHE A 432 -16.97 20.16 23.96
N PRO A 433 -16.26 20.24 25.10
CA PRO A 433 -16.85 20.54 26.40
C PRO A 433 -17.54 21.91 26.51
N GLY A 434 -17.21 22.85 25.61
CA GLY A 434 -17.79 24.19 25.59
C GLY A 434 -17.94 24.73 24.17
N ALA A 435 -18.66 25.84 24.04
CA ALA A 435 -18.83 26.53 22.76
C ALA A 435 -17.46 26.94 22.20
N LEU A 436 -17.26 26.68 20.92
CA LEU A 436 -16.04 27.03 20.22
C LEU A 436 -16.00 28.53 19.95
N GLY A 437 -14.87 29.14 20.27
CA GLY A 437 -14.56 30.54 19.99
C GLY A 437 -13.70 30.72 18.75
N ASP A 438 -13.55 31.97 18.34
CA ASP A 438 -12.70 32.36 17.21
C ASP A 438 -11.20 32.26 17.56
N LEU A 439 -10.36 32.00 16.55
CA LEU A 439 -8.89 31.99 16.61
C LEU A 439 -8.24 33.28 16.12
N GLY A 440 -9.04 34.30 15.75
CA GLY A 440 -8.59 35.68 15.56
C GLY A 440 -8.04 36.00 14.17
N GLY A 441 -8.12 35.09 13.20
CA GLY A 441 -7.69 35.39 11.83
C GLY A 441 -7.54 34.15 10.96
N THR A 442 -7.11 34.39 9.71
CA THR A 442 -6.91 33.35 8.71
C THR A 442 -5.53 32.70 8.91
N LEU A 443 -5.40 31.78 9.87
CA LEU A 443 -4.21 30.94 9.97
C LEU A 443 -4.60 29.46 9.99
N ASN A 444 -3.62 28.61 9.71
CA ASN A 444 -3.78 27.17 9.82
C ASN A 444 -4.14 26.80 11.26
N TRP A 445 -5.34 26.25 11.44
CA TRP A 445 -5.76 25.61 12.68
C TRP A 445 -5.65 24.08 12.63
N LEU A 446 -5.16 23.52 11.51
CA LEU A 446 -4.62 22.17 11.37
C LEU A 446 -3.16 22.22 10.91
N ASP A 447 -2.32 21.33 11.45
CA ASP A 447 -0.98 21.13 10.93
C ASP A 447 -1.05 20.50 9.52
N ALA A 448 0.08 20.49 8.81
CA ALA A 448 0.10 19.96 7.46
C ALA A 448 -0.31 18.48 7.42
N SER A 449 0.00 17.67 8.44
CA SER A 449 -0.44 16.27 8.46
C SER A 449 -1.94 16.10 8.71
N GLY A 450 -2.64 17.15 9.13
CA GLY A 450 -4.04 17.11 9.55
C GLY A 450 -4.25 16.42 10.90
N ARG A 451 -3.19 16.09 11.62
CA ARG A 451 -3.24 15.39 12.90
C ARG A 451 -3.49 16.34 14.05
N TYR A 452 -2.74 17.43 14.14
CA TYR A 452 -2.81 18.34 15.27
C TYR A 452 -3.69 19.53 14.92
N MET A 453 -4.57 19.89 15.85
CA MET A 453 -5.50 20.99 15.64
C MET A 453 -5.55 21.94 16.82
N VAL A 454 -5.83 23.21 16.52
CA VAL A 454 -5.99 24.28 17.50
C VAL A 454 -7.47 24.63 17.61
N VAL A 455 -7.99 24.63 18.84
CA VAL A 455 -9.39 24.98 19.12
C VAL A 455 -9.44 25.93 20.30
N ARG A 456 -10.42 26.82 20.31
CA ARG A 456 -10.65 27.74 21.44
C ARG A 456 -11.98 27.44 22.10
N TYR A 457 -12.01 27.22 23.41
CA TYR A 457 -13.25 27.15 24.19
C TYR A 457 -12.99 27.31 25.69
N GLY A 458 -14.04 27.67 26.42
CA GLY A 458 -14.01 27.76 27.89
C GLY A 458 -13.35 29.04 28.42
N PRO A 459 -13.16 29.14 29.75
CA PRO A 459 -12.48 30.26 30.38
C PRO A 459 -10.99 30.30 30.02
N GLU A 460 -10.37 31.47 30.14
CA GLU A 460 -8.93 31.60 29.92
C GLU A 460 -8.10 30.81 30.97
N PRO A 461 -6.98 30.18 30.57
CA PRO A 461 -6.46 30.00 29.21
C PRO A 461 -7.35 29.12 28.30
N SER A 462 -7.77 29.67 27.16
CA SER A 462 -8.85 29.11 26.34
C SER A 462 -8.42 28.42 25.04
N VAL A 463 -7.14 28.50 24.65
CA VAL A 463 -6.61 27.92 23.40
C VAL A 463 -5.96 26.56 23.65
N HIS A 464 -6.51 25.53 23.02
CA HIS A 464 -6.16 24.12 23.25
C HIS A 464 -5.60 23.47 21.98
N VAL A 465 -4.66 22.54 22.16
CA VAL A 465 -4.16 21.66 21.09
C VAL A 465 -4.78 20.27 21.25
N TYR A 466 -5.33 19.73 20.17
CA TYR A 466 -5.84 18.37 20.11
C TYR A 466 -5.04 17.52 19.13
N ASP A 467 -4.96 16.22 19.43
CA ASP A 467 -4.57 15.20 18.46
C ASP A 467 -5.83 14.57 17.87
N ARG A 468 -6.13 14.83 16.60
CA ARG A 468 -7.30 14.31 15.88
C ARG A 468 -7.31 12.79 15.77
N GLN A 469 -6.16 12.13 15.89
CA GLN A 469 -6.09 10.67 15.94
C GLN A 469 -6.44 10.12 17.32
N ASN A 470 -6.49 10.97 18.35
CA ASN A 470 -6.79 10.59 19.72
C ASN A 470 -7.62 11.65 20.47
N MET A 471 -8.76 12.01 19.88
CA MET A 471 -9.69 13.01 20.42
C MET A 471 -10.17 12.68 21.83
N ALA A 472 -10.37 11.39 22.12
CA ALA A 472 -10.86 10.91 23.41
C ALA A 472 -9.89 11.20 24.57
N ALA A 473 -8.60 11.35 24.28
CA ALA A 473 -7.61 11.64 25.31
C ALA A 473 -7.56 13.12 25.72
N GLY A 474 -8.47 13.96 25.19
CA GLY A 474 -8.62 15.37 25.54
C GLY A 474 -7.55 16.30 24.93
N PRO A 475 -7.58 17.59 25.29
CA PRO A 475 -6.57 18.55 24.85
C PRO A 475 -5.22 18.25 25.49
N TYR A 476 -4.17 18.81 24.91
CA TYR A 476 -2.84 18.87 25.52
C TYR A 476 -2.92 19.75 26.78
N ALA A 477 -2.13 19.42 27.79
CA ALA A 477 -2.03 20.22 29.00
C ALA A 477 -1.34 21.57 28.73
N ASN A 478 -1.58 22.54 29.61
CA ASN A 478 -1.12 23.93 29.52
C ASN A 478 -1.72 24.69 28.31
N PRO A 479 -3.04 24.87 28.24
CA PRO A 479 -3.63 25.71 27.21
C PRO A 479 -3.06 27.14 27.26
N VAL A 480 -3.10 27.80 26.10
CA VAL A 480 -2.58 29.16 25.91
C VAL A 480 -3.70 30.17 26.11
N ARG A 481 -3.36 31.36 26.60
CA ARG A 481 -4.29 32.47 26.76
C ARG A 481 -4.68 33.06 25.39
N GLY A 482 -5.97 33.17 25.13
CA GLY A 482 -6.54 33.83 23.95
C GLY A 482 -6.77 35.32 24.17
N ASP A 483 -6.94 35.77 25.42
CA ASP A 483 -7.33 37.14 25.74
C ASP A 483 -6.28 38.21 25.44
N ASN A 484 -5.01 37.84 25.45
CA ASN A 484 -3.89 38.73 25.10
C ASN A 484 -3.42 38.58 23.65
N THR A 485 -4.03 37.66 22.88
CA THR A 485 -3.71 37.41 21.47
C THR A 485 -4.92 37.74 20.59
N ILE A 486 -5.93 36.88 20.65
CA ILE A 486 -7.12 36.89 19.81
C ILE A 486 -8.03 38.06 20.16
N ASP A 487 -8.31 38.27 21.45
CA ASP A 487 -9.27 39.31 21.87
C ASP A 487 -8.69 40.74 21.75
N THR A 488 -7.38 40.85 21.53
CA THR A 488 -6.68 42.11 21.20
C THR A 488 -6.54 42.34 19.69
N GLY A 489 -7.25 41.57 18.86
CA GLY A 489 -7.22 41.69 17.39
C GLY A 489 -6.00 41.04 16.73
N GLY A 490 -5.35 40.09 17.40
CA GLY A 490 -4.37 39.19 16.81
C GLY A 490 -4.96 37.81 16.51
N TYR A 491 -4.09 36.82 16.29
CA TYR A 491 -4.49 35.44 15.94
C TYR A 491 -3.67 34.39 16.68
N VAL A 492 -4.11 33.13 16.59
CA VAL A 492 -3.31 31.94 16.92
C VAL A 492 -3.51 30.84 15.87
N GLY A 493 -2.40 30.25 15.42
CA GLY A 493 -2.39 29.09 14.52
C GLY A 493 -1.32 28.08 14.92
N ILE A 494 -1.18 27.04 14.09
CA ILE A 494 -0.16 25.99 14.24
C ILE A 494 0.77 25.95 13.02
N THR A 495 2.05 25.66 13.26
CA THR A 495 3.03 25.50 12.17
C THR A 495 2.71 24.28 11.30
N PRO A 496 3.11 24.28 10.02
CA PRO A 496 2.91 23.13 9.13
C PRO A 496 3.45 21.81 9.69
N ASP A 497 4.58 21.81 10.40
CA ASP A 497 5.17 20.63 11.06
C ASP A 497 4.51 20.22 12.39
N GLY A 498 3.51 20.98 12.86
CA GLY A 498 2.80 20.73 14.11
C GLY A 498 3.62 20.98 15.37
N GLN A 499 4.83 21.52 15.29
CA GLN A 499 5.75 21.64 16.43
C GLN A 499 5.53 22.92 17.27
N TYR A 500 4.88 23.94 16.73
CA TYR A 500 4.68 25.21 17.42
C TYR A 500 3.27 25.75 17.24
N LEU A 501 2.69 26.26 18.33
CA LEU A 501 1.65 27.27 18.24
C LEU A 501 2.30 28.61 17.98
N VAL A 502 1.69 29.43 17.15
CA VAL A 502 2.20 30.76 16.82
C VAL A 502 1.06 31.73 16.87
N GLY A 503 1.28 32.85 17.54
CA GLY A 503 0.29 33.90 17.66
C GLY A 503 0.92 35.27 17.71
N TYR A 504 0.06 36.24 17.98
CA TYR A 504 0.43 37.63 18.01
C TYR A 504 -0.20 38.29 19.23
N ILE A 505 0.61 39.00 20.01
CA ILE A 505 0.20 39.66 21.24
C ILE A 505 0.35 41.18 21.08
N ASP A 506 -0.69 41.92 21.46
CA ASP A 506 -0.63 43.38 21.62
C ASP A 506 -0.11 43.67 23.03
N GLN A 507 1.15 44.08 23.13
CA GLN A 507 1.78 44.43 24.40
C GLN A 507 1.85 45.95 24.42
N GLY A 508 0.72 46.59 24.74
CA GLY A 508 0.64 48.05 24.83
C GLY A 508 1.90 48.63 25.47
N ALA A 509 2.61 49.47 24.70
CA ALA A 509 3.88 50.13 25.02
C ALA A 509 4.56 49.71 26.34
N GLY A 510 5.45 48.70 26.32
CA GLY A 510 6.43 48.56 27.41
C GLY A 510 7.02 47.19 27.72
N ALA A 511 6.48 46.07 27.21
CA ALA A 511 7.08 44.77 27.50
C ALA A 511 8.21 44.47 26.49
N ALA A 512 9.46 44.49 26.96
CA ALA A 512 10.67 44.05 26.24
C ALA A 512 11.28 44.99 25.18
N GLY A 513 10.94 46.29 25.14
CA GLY A 513 11.62 47.26 24.27
C GLY A 513 11.30 47.11 22.77
N LEU A 514 10.21 46.41 22.45
CA LEU A 514 9.64 46.26 21.11
C LEU A 514 8.44 47.19 20.97
N LEU A 515 8.25 47.80 19.80
CA LEU A 515 7.11 48.67 19.51
C LEU A 515 5.83 47.84 19.55
N ASP A 516 4.86 48.25 20.38
CA ASP A 516 3.44 47.92 20.56
C ASP A 516 2.91 46.48 20.37
N ARG A 517 3.50 45.63 19.53
CA ARG A 517 3.01 44.27 19.24
C ARG A 517 4.15 43.29 18.94
N SER A 518 4.01 42.02 19.35
CA SER A 518 5.07 41.00 19.20
C SER A 518 4.53 39.65 18.72
N GLY A 519 5.34 38.96 17.91
CA GLY A 519 5.08 37.58 17.57
C GLY A 519 5.47 36.66 18.73
N VAL A 520 4.68 35.63 18.95
CA VAL A 520 4.91 34.64 20.00
C VAL A 520 4.78 33.23 19.47
N SER A 521 5.63 32.33 19.95
CA SER A 521 5.50 30.90 19.67
C SER A 521 5.60 30.06 20.93
N TRP A 522 4.80 29.01 21.00
CA TRP A 522 4.87 28.00 22.07
C TRP A 522 5.23 26.67 21.47
N LYS A 523 6.33 26.08 21.96
CA LYS A 523 6.73 24.73 21.55
C LYS A 523 5.71 23.71 22.06
N ILE A 524 5.27 22.82 21.17
CA ILE A 524 4.39 21.71 21.47
C ILE A 524 5.28 20.49 21.75
N ASN A 525 5.03 19.81 22.87
CA ASN A 525 5.67 18.53 23.16
C ASN A 525 4.63 17.41 23.04
N HIS A 526 4.69 16.69 21.92
CA HIS A 526 3.76 15.58 21.64
C HIS A 526 4.00 14.35 22.54
N SER A 527 5.22 14.16 23.04
CA SER A 527 5.54 13.01 23.91
C SER A 527 4.87 13.13 25.29
N THR A 528 4.84 14.34 25.84
CA THR A 528 4.21 14.64 27.12
C THR A 528 2.79 15.19 26.98
N ARG A 529 2.35 15.46 25.74
CA ARG A 529 1.07 16.12 25.41
C ARG A 529 0.88 17.44 26.18
N THR A 530 1.90 18.28 26.11
CA THR A 530 1.92 19.60 26.77
C THR A 530 2.33 20.69 25.80
N VAL A 531 1.76 21.88 25.94
CA VAL A 531 2.30 23.11 25.35
C VAL A 531 3.25 23.77 26.36
N ALA A 532 4.33 24.39 25.88
CA ALA A 532 5.26 25.13 26.74
C ALA A 532 4.52 26.22 27.54
N ALA A 533 4.80 26.37 28.83
CA ALA A 533 4.10 27.33 29.68
C ALA A 533 4.45 28.80 29.36
N ALA A 534 5.65 29.05 28.84
CA ALA A 534 6.11 30.37 28.41
C ALA A 534 6.32 30.40 26.89
N PRO A 535 5.91 31.48 26.19
CA PRO A 535 6.22 31.65 24.78
C PRO A 535 7.68 32.07 24.57
N ASN A 536 8.21 31.75 23.40
CA ASN A 536 9.30 32.52 22.80
C ASN A 536 8.72 33.80 22.21
N TYR A 537 9.43 34.90 22.38
CA TYR A 537 9.08 36.19 21.78
C TYR A 537 9.99 36.43 20.58
N PHE A 538 9.39 36.84 19.47
CA PHE A 538 10.11 37.24 18.27
C PHE A 538 9.50 38.51 17.67
N TRP A 539 10.35 39.26 16.99
CA TRP A 539 9.96 40.47 16.29
C TRP A 539 9.12 40.10 15.07
N SER A 540 7.90 40.61 15.01
CA SER A 540 7.00 40.47 13.88
C SER A 540 6.27 41.78 13.71
N LEU A 541 5.90 42.13 12.48
CA LEU A 541 5.23 43.39 12.20
C LEU A 541 3.88 43.12 11.52
N CYS A 542 2.86 43.80 12.02
CA CYS A 542 1.44 43.60 11.73
C CYS A 542 0.89 42.15 11.86
N GLY A 543 -0.21 42.06 12.60
CA GLY A 543 -0.85 40.81 13.03
C GLY A 543 -1.99 40.34 12.13
N ASP A 544 -2.05 40.74 10.85
CA ASP A 544 -3.13 40.40 9.91
C ASP A 544 -2.62 39.78 8.60
N HIS A 545 -1.37 40.03 8.21
CA HIS A 545 -0.85 39.65 6.88
C HIS A 545 0.25 38.57 6.86
N GLY A 546 0.59 37.92 7.98
CA GLY A 546 1.69 36.95 8.04
C GLY A 546 1.33 35.49 7.73
N SER A 547 2.33 34.66 7.38
CA SER A 547 2.14 33.22 7.11
C SER A 547 3.34 32.37 7.55
N PHE A 548 3.12 31.10 7.94
CA PHE A 548 4.14 30.25 8.56
C PHE A 548 4.73 29.21 7.61
N LEU A 549 6.03 29.02 7.70
CA LEU A 549 6.81 28.11 6.86
C LEU A 549 7.56 27.12 7.75
N SER A 550 7.34 25.83 7.57
CA SER A 550 8.27 24.81 8.06
C SER A 550 9.26 24.52 6.93
N ALA A 551 10.41 25.19 6.98
CA ALA A 551 11.37 25.20 5.89
C ALA A 551 12.20 23.91 5.85
N SER A 552 12.79 23.65 4.68
CA SER A 552 13.64 22.49 4.43
C SER A 552 14.93 22.47 5.23
N ASP A 553 15.35 23.60 5.80
CA ASP A 553 16.48 23.74 6.71
C ASP A 553 16.15 23.34 8.16
N GLY A 554 14.91 22.91 8.43
CA GLY A 554 14.48 22.44 9.75
C GLY A 554 14.05 23.54 10.70
N HIS A 555 14.06 24.80 10.26
CA HIS A 555 13.52 25.93 11.02
C HIS A 555 12.05 26.19 10.68
N ASN A 556 11.37 26.83 11.62
CA ASN A 556 10.08 27.42 11.36
C ASN A 556 10.24 28.94 11.24
N TYR A 557 9.68 29.48 10.16
CA TYR A 557 9.71 30.90 9.88
C TYR A 557 8.30 31.47 9.83
N MET A 558 8.17 32.69 10.32
CA MET A 558 7.06 33.55 9.99
C MET A 558 7.51 34.49 8.88
N ILE A 559 6.74 34.53 7.81
CA ILE A 559 6.89 35.53 6.76
C ILE A 559 5.91 36.66 7.08
N THR A 560 6.43 37.89 7.17
CA THR A 560 5.72 39.05 7.72
C THR A 560 6.18 40.36 7.06
N PHE A 561 5.37 41.41 7.16
CA PHE A 561 5.59 42.73 6.56
C PHE A 561 5.65 43.84 7.60
N ASN A 562 6.50 44.85 7.37
CA ASN A 562 6.58 46.05 8.19
C ASN A 562 5.57 47.14 7.79
N CYS A 563 4.48 47.26 8.56
CA CYS A 563 3.38 48.18 8.30
C CYS A 563 3.49 49.59 8.92
N TYR A 564 4.53 49.87 9.72
CA TYR A 564 4.60 51.14 10.48
C TYR A 564 5.54 52.17 9.85
N ASP A 565 6.81 51.82 9.61
CA ASP A 565 7.84 52.83 9.31
C ASP A 565 8.72 52.55 8.07
N ALA A 566 8.63 51.34 7.49
CA ALA A 566 9.38 51.02 6.27
C ALA A 566 8.73 49.84 5.56
N PRO A 567 8.41 49.93 4.27
CA PRO A 567 7.71 48.85 3.58
C PRO A 567 8.69 47.70 3.25
N GLU A 568 8.86 46.78 4.18
CA GLU A 568 9.81 45.67 4.09
C GLU A 568 9.13 44.32 4.33
N VAL A 569 9.46 43.32 3.53
CA VAL A 569 9.05 41.93 3.76
C VAL A 569 10.19 41.18 4.43
N TRP A 570 9.88 40.41 5.47
CA TRP A 570 10.85 39.71 6.28
C TRP A 570 10.50 38.23 6.43
N ARG A 571 11.54 37.40 6.55
CA ARG A 571 11.45 36.11 7.22
C ARG A 571 11.95 36.29 8.65
N VAL A 572 11.21 35.73 9.60
CA VAL A 572 11.52 35.78 11.02
C VAL A 572 11.52 34.37 11.56
N ASP A 573 12.60 33.97 12.21
CA ASP A 573 12.72 32.67 12.86
C ASP A 573 11.91 32.64 14.16
N ILE A 574 10.81 31.87 14.17
CA ILE A 574 9.92 31.78 15.32
C ILE A 574 10.51 30.93 16.46
N THR A 575 11.60 30.20 16.18
CA THR A 575 12.25 29.32 17.16
C THR A 575 13.29 30.07 17.99
N ASN A 576 13.60 31.31 17.63
CA ASN A 576 14.56 32.13 18.34
C ASN A 576 13.96 32.64 19.68
N ASN A 577 14.72 32.50 20.77
CA ASN A 577 14.24 32.78 22.13
C ASN A 577 15.03 33.92 22.76
N ALA A 578 14.84 35.13 22.25
CA ALA A 578 15.56 36.31 22.72
C ALA A 578 14.59 37.36 23.26
N SER A 579 14.19 37.20 24.52
CA SER A 579 13.39 38.19 25.24
C SER A 579 14.22 39.44 25.57
N GLY A 580 13.57 40.59 25.66
CA GLY A 580 14.21 41.86 26.05
C GLY A 580 15.09 42.52 24.97
N LEU A 581 15.11 42.00 23.74
CA LEU A 581 15.79 42.63 22.62
C LEU A 581 14.92 43.73 22.00
N THR A 582 15.55 44.83 21.61
CA THR A 582 14.91 45.88 20.79
C THR A 582 14.61 45.37 19.38
N ALA A 583 13.71 46.04 18.65
CA ALA A 583 13.35 45.66 17.28
C ALA A 583 14.58 45.58 16.36
N ALA A 584 15.53 46.51 16.49
CA ALA A 584 16.78 46.51 15.71
C ALA A 584 17.68 45.30 16.03
N GLN A 585 17.79 44.94 17.32
CA GLN A 585 18.56 43.77 17.74
C GLN A 585 17.92 42.47 17.26
N GLN A 586 16.59 42.39 17.24
CA GLN A 586 15.88 41.23 16.71
C GLN A 586 16.01 41.10 15.18
N LYS A 587 15.93 42.21 14.43
CA LYS A 587 16.21 42.22 12.99
C LYS A 587 17.62 41.70 12.67
N ALA A 588 18.58 41.89 13.56
CA ALA A 588 19.98 41.48 13.39
C ALA A 588 20.25 40.00 13.75
N LEU A 589 19.26 39.24 14.22
CA LEU A 589 19.44 37.83 14.57
C LEU A 589 19.79 36.99 13.32
N PRO A 590 20.67 35.97 13.40
CA PRO A 590 21.29 35.31 12.23
C PRO A 590 20.32 34.78 11.17
N ASN A 591 19.14 34.34 11.60
CA ASN A 591 18.13 33.70 10.76
C ASN A 591 17.01 34.64 10.29
N ASN A 592 16.90 35.82 10.91
CA ASN A 592 15.97 36.86 10.46
C ASN A 592 16.57 37.55 9.25
N ARG A 593 15.81 37.67 8.16
CA ARG A 593 16.29 38.30 6.93
C ARG A 593 15.22 39.13 6.28
N ARG A 594 15.60 40.31 5.79
CA ARG A 594 14.80 41.09 4.86
C ARG A 594 14.78 40.36 3.53
N LEU A 595 13.58 40.00 3.08
CA LEU A 595 13.36 39.37 1.78
C LEU A 595 13.21 40.42 0.69
N LEU A 596 12.44 41.48 0.95
CA LEU A 596 12.25 42.59 0.02
C LEU A 596 12.15 43.94 0.73
N THR A 597 12.53 44.98 0.00
CA THR A 597 12.09 46.35 0.24
C THR A 597 11.09 46.71 -0.84
N LEU A 598 9.95 47.25 -0.44
CA LEU A 598 8.88 47.70 -1.31
C LEU A 598 8.93 49.23 -1.42
N THR A 599 8.23 49.78 -2.41
CA THR A 599 8.20 51.23 -2.64
C THR A 599 6.87 51.86 -2.25
N TRP A 600 5.99 51.12 -1.56
CA TRP A 600 4.66 51.53 -1.12
C TRP A 600 4.36 50.92 0.26
N SER A 601 3.52 51.57 1.07
CA SER A 601 3.35 51.27 2.50
C SER A 601 2.36 50.14 2.82
N ASP A 602 1.63 49.64 1.84
CA ASP A 602 0.55 48.67 2.04
C ASP A 602 0.81 47.35 1.29
N THR A 603 0.87 46.25 2.02
CA THR A 603 1.01 44.92 1.41
C THR A 603 -0.16 44.08 1.78
N GLY A 604 -0.74 43.42 0.78
CA GLY A 604 -1.81 42.48 1.00
C GLY A 604 -1.30 41.18 1.60
N HIS A 605 -2.19 40.19 1.63
CA HIS A 605 -1.96 38.90 2.26
C HIS A 605 -0.69 38.17 1.79
N MET A 606 0.01 37.55 2.74
CA MET A 606 1.11 36.62 2.48
C MET A 606 0.65 35.18 2.64
N SER A 607 1.23 34.29 1.84
CA SER A 607 0.90 32.87 1.86
C SER A 607 2.14 32.03 1.67
N THR A 608 2.38 31.07 2.55
CA THR A 608 3.48 30.12 2.45
C THR A 608 3.03 28.78 1.90
N VAL A 609 3.95 28.05 1.30
CA VAL A 609 3.72 26.66 0.90
C VAL A 609 3.97 25.73 2.08
N ALA A 610 2.91 25.09 2.56
CA ALA A 610 3.02 24.14 3.67
C ALA A 610 3.65 22.78 3.28
N LYS A 611 3.63 22.38 2.00
CA LYS A 611 4.06 21.04 1.53
C LYS A 611 4.61 21.02 0.09
N GLY A 612 5.36 19.96 -0.23
CA GLY A 612 5.81 19.65 -1.59
C GLY A 612 7.19 20.24 -1.93
N ALA A 613 7.61 20.11 -3.20
CA ALA A 613 8.91 20.62 -3.66
C ALA A 613 9.06 22.15 -3.51
N LEU A 614 7.94 22.85 -3.34
CA LEU A 614 7.88 24.30 -3.16
C LEU A 614 7.75 24.73 -1.69
N ARG A 615 7.97 23.84 -0.71
CA ARG A 615 7.78 24.16 0.73
C ARG A 615 8.67 25.27 1.32
N ASP A 616 9.64 25.79 0.57
CA ASP A 616 10.48 26.92 0.98
C ASP A 616 9.99 28.26 0.41
N TRP A 617 8.85 28.25 -0.30
CA TRP A 617 8.38 29.37 -1.10
C TRP A 617 7.25 30.14 -0.42
N THR A 618 7.19 31.44 -0.69
CA THR A 618 6.12 32.34 -0.25
C THR A 618 5.53 33.10 -1.43
N PHE A 619 4.25 33.43 -1.32
CA PHE A 619 3.49 34.21 -2.28
C PHE A 619 3.01 35.46 -1.57
N LEU A 620 3.20 36.62 -2.19
CA LEU A 620 2.71 37.90 -1.69
C LEU A 620 1.67 38.45 -2.68
N SER A 621 0.54 38.90 -2.16
CA SER A 621 -0.30 39.87 -2.86
C SER A 621 -0.04 41.28 -2.38
N THR A 622 -0.13 42.24 -3.30
CA THR A 622 -0.20 43.66 -2.95
C THR A 622 -1.65 44.06 -2.85
N GLU A 623 -2.02 44.67 -1.74
CA GLU A 623 -3.29 45.35 -1.53
C GLU A 623 -3.00 46.85 -1.69
N ASP A 624 -3.92 47.59 -2.28
CA ASP A 624 -3.89 49.05 -2.17
C ASP A 624 -4.84 49.47 -1.06
N SER A 625 -4.63 50.67 -0.54
CA SER A 625 -5.31 51.23 0.64
C SER A 625 -6.83 51.45 0.47
N SER A 626 -7.47 50.83 -0.53
CA SER A 626 -8.90 50.88 -0.75
C SER A 626 -9.63 49.58 -0.39
N ASP A 627 -8.92 48.54 0.10
CA ASP A 627 -9.44 47.18 0.36
C ASP A 627 -10.22 46.63 -0.86
N LEU A 628 -9.79 47.04 -2.05
CA LEU A 628 -10.30 46.63 -3.34
C LEU A 628 -9.06 46.35 -4.21
N ILE A 629 -9.08 45.30 -5.03
CA ILE A 629 -8.00 44.97 -5.98
C ILE A 629 -7.76 46.07 -7.07
N ASN A 630 -8.37 47.27 -6.97
CA ASN A 630 -8.31 48.35 -7.95
C ASN A 630 -8.56 49.77 -7.36
N GLY A 631 -7.92 50.16 -6.26
CA GLY A 631 -7.80 51.55 -5.84
C GLY A 631 -6.61 52.26 -6.48
N PRO A 632 -6.64 53.59 -6.65
CA PRO A 632 -5.42 54.31 -7.01
C PRO A 632 -4.37 54.17 -5.90
N VAL A 633 -3.11 53.95 -6.26
CA VAL A 633 -1.99 54.19 -5.34
C VAL A 633 -1.97 55.69 -5.09
N SER A 634 -2.38 56.14 -3.90
CA SER A 634 -2.19 57.55 -3.57
C SER A 634 -0.71 57.81 -3.29
N PRO A 635 -0.05 58.77 -3.96
CA PRO A 635 1.25 59.26 -3.52
C PRO A 635 1.15 60.07 -2.22
N ASP A 636 -0.07 60.38 -1.77
CA ASP A 636 -0.30 61.31 -0.68
C ASP A 636 -1.58 60.98 0.06
N PHE A 637 -1.50 60.51 1.30
CA PHE A 637 -2.60 60.70 2.24
C PHE A 637 -2.08 60.86 3.66
N SER A 638 -1.60 62.07 3.93
CA SER A 638 -1.97 62.74 5.17
C SER A 638 -3.49 63.06 5.14
N GLY A 639 -4.33 62.11 5.56
CA GLY A 639 -5.71 62.37 6.01
C GLY A 639 -6.84 62.63 4.97
N HIS A 640 -7.96 61.94 5.19
CA HIS A 640 -9.35 62.25 4.78
C HIS A 640 -9.85 62.08 3.31
N TYR A 641 -10.77 61.11 3.14
CA TYR A 641 -12.04 61.09 2.35
C TYR A 641 -12.23 62.06 1.15
N ARG A 642 -12.21 61.53 -0.10
CA ARG A 642 -13.32 61.52 -1.12
C ARG A 642 -12.90 61.59 -2.61
N SER A 643 -13.57 60.72 -3.38
CA SER A 643 -14.17 60.86 -4.73
C SER A 643 -13.36 60.56 -6.02
N ARG A 644 -14.03 59.78 -6.89
CA ARG A 644 -13.62 59.16 -8.16
C ARG A 644 -13.63 60.14 -9.35
N THR A 645 -12.76 59.93 -10.34
CA THR A 645 -13.11 59.80 -11.79
C THR A 645 -11.90 59.49 -12.70
N SER A 646 -12.17 58.63 -13.70
CA SER A 646 -11.48 58.34 -14.98
C SER A 646 -10.08 57.66 -15.05
N ALA A 647 -10.11 56.46 -15.67
CA ALA A 647 -9.13 55.80 -16.55
C ALA A 647 -7.71 55.47 -16.05
N GLU A 648 -7.50 54.16 -15.77
CA GLU A 648 -6.28 53.32 -15.63
C GLU A 648 -5.03 53.90 -14.93
N PRO A 649 -4.41 53.20 -13.95
CA PRO A 649 -3.67 51.94 -14.20
C PRO A 649 -3.68 50.87 -13.06
N SER A 650 -3.01 49.74 -13.35
CA SER A 650 -3.10 48.36 -12.81
C SER A 650 -2.20 47.97 -11.62
N CYS A 651 -2.68 47.11 -10.72
CA CYS A 651 -1.90 46.32 -9.75
C CYS A 651 -1.43 44.96 -10.33
N GLY A 652 -0.23 44.51 -9.96
CA GLY A 652 0.39 43.25 -10.42
C GLY A 652 0.70 42.30 -9.28
N ILE A 653 0.44 41.00 -9.49
CA ILE A 653 0.84 39.93 -8.58
C ILE A 653 2.38 39.86 -8.57
N ARG A 654 3.01 40.04 -7.41
CA ARG A 654 4.47 39.92 -7.26
C ARG A 654 4.84 38.66 -6.50
N PHE A 655 5.52 37.73 -7.17
CA PHE A 655 6.02 36.50 -6.56
C PHE A 655 7.37 36.76 -5.88
N ILE A 656 7.54 36.31 -4.64
CA ILE A 656 8.78 36.50 -3.88
C ILE A 656 9.41 35.13 -3.61
N TYR A 657 10.67 34.99 -4.00
CA TYR A 657 11.43 33.76 -3.81
C TYR A 657 12.18 33.75 -2.48
N TYR A 658 12.17 32.60 -1.80
CA TYR A 658 13.15 32.26 -0.77
C TYR A 658 13.66 30.81 -0.97
N HIS A 659 14.96 30.60 -0.74
CA HIS A 659 15.61 29.27 -0.71
C HIS A 659 16.28 29.08 0.65
N GLY A 660 15.78 28.16 1.48
CA GLY A 660 16.55 27.59 2.59
C GLY A 660 17.53 26.57 1.99
N ARG A 661 18.84 26.84 1.99
CA ARG A 661 19.81 25.84 1.52
C ARG A 661 20.21 24.91 2.67
N PRO A 662 20.30 23.58 2.46
CA PRO A 662 21.24 22.76 3.22
C PRO A 662 22.67 23.11 2.78
N CYS A 663 23.60 23.20 3.73
CA CYS A 663 25.03 23.33 3.43
C CYS A 663 25.46 22.18 2.52
N ARG A 664 25.93 22.48 1.29
CA ARG A 664 26.81 21.56 0.56
C ARG A 664 28.25 21.97 0.84
N GLU A 665 29.02 20.98 1.29
CA GLU A 665 30.45 21.04 1.52
C GLU A 665 31.18 21.72 0.36
N GLY A 666 32.06 22.65 0.73
CA GLY A 666 32.90 23.35 -0.21
C GLY A 666 33.89 22.37 -0.86
N TYR A 667 33.90 22.33 -2.18
CA TYR A 667 35.13 22.07 -2.90
C TYR A 667 35.94 23.36 -2.89
N SER A 668 36.97 23.40 -2.06
CA SER A 668 38.04 24.39 -2.17
C SER A 668 39.04 23.96 -3.24
N ARG A 669 39.65 24.97 -3.87
CA ARG A 669 40.57 24.91 -5.02
C ARG A 669 41.75 23.96 -4.88
#